data_AF-A0A4Z0EQK8-F1
#
_entry.id   AF-A0A4Z0EQK8-F1
#
_cell.length_a   1.000
_cell.length_b   1.000
_cell.length_c   1.000
_cell.angle_alpha   90.00
_cell.angle_beta   90.00
_cell.angle_gamma   90.00
#
_symmetry.space_group_name_H-M   'P 1'
#
loop_
_entity.id
_entity.type
_entity.pdbx_description
1 polymer ?
#
loop_
_entity_poly.entity_id
_entity_poly.type
_entity_poly.pdbx_seq_one_letter_code
_entity_poly.pdbx_strand_id
1 'polypeptide(L)'
;MISYTEDQATALVPDAGTLQRGRELAAPAKWAGLGRTDTAAWGECAGSGTKPYLTGIDLTAPAFKCSCPSRVFPCKHGAGLLLLLAQQPELLPPAAPPTWLAEWLDKRQTKQEEQAAKPTVAPASDAVADSAAPDKARLKREAQRQARMAAGAEELETWLLDLLRTGLADLPSRPRSFWETPAARLVDNQLPGLAAVLRELAAYPSTGPDWASRLLGQLGELYLLLRAWANRAALPPAAQLEIAQQVGVTLKKDELLADPTALAVADTWLVLGQHTWPEDRLMARRSWLHGQHSGRRALVLEFAFGSQPFATALLPQERYAGELIFYPGLLPLRAVASAGLVRQPAAPGRRPTPRSLAAMLDAYATALARQPWLREFPASVWAVVGRGAAGAWQLHDPESGAALPLRLPSERRGWHLLARSGGQPLALFGEWDGREFRVLSYWLTTAEEGAELPMAPAPAVAGPTPAATSQVAPPPPPPPATNPWPALLRVALLGTRQAPEALPDLNLGEFPAAATREQQLLSDAGTLALMQKAGFQLLNNALPPAAPPEAQPLLGPTGHALLRQLLSRPHYRPLLSHYLQQIAQHQRIIPPALLVEVLSWLKDQTWAAPLLEGALGARGQWLAAQNPDWFFAVDTAAQHAPTEADWHTDPHPRRQLFLEKLLLTDPAHAARLLADALPQEAAATQVALLDALDTLPLAPPLPADFAPTLAPLLASRSKEVRQITARWLARVADSPLLPRLWARAEPLLQVKRKLLGRAKLTITLPTAWAAEWQRDGIEQKTADYAGGEKAGQLGQLLALLPPGRWAAAWGVRATEAVALAAASDWAVVLLPAWLRAAHLHHDADFALALLLHEASQPSLPPKSRLVVEASRVLSPDQTITWLLAALPASAATLPASSAWAHWLPRAGQPWPAALRQRALPLLRAALRQPPSWAPEQTERDAAVRNLLLSLGASPDPELLLPLTAALGDPADWEPRFADEVAQTLELLALRPQLAASLT
;
A
#
# COMPACT_ATOMS: atom_id res chain seq x y z
N MET A 1 19.38 27.09 -2.34
CA MET A 1 19.08 26.08 -1.30
C MET A 1 19.17 24.67 -1.85
N ILE A 2 20.00 23.81 -1.25
CA ILE A 2 20.03 22.37 -1.56
C ILE A 2 18.72 21.75 -1.07
N SER A 3 17.99 21.09 -1.96
CA SER A 3 16.76 20.36 -1.64
C SER A 3 16.94 18.89 -2.02
N TYR A 4 16.42 17.99 -1.17
CA TYR A 4 16.43 16.55 -1.40
C TYR A 4 15.03 16.08 -1.76
N THR A 5 14.94 15.21 -2.76
CA THR A 5 13.71 14.44 -3.01
C THR A 5 13.56 13.33 -1.98
N GLU A 6 12.35 12.79 -1.80
CA GLU A 6 12.12 11.65 -0.90
C GLU A 6 12.91 10.40 -1.30
N ASP A 7 13.10 10.18 -2.60
CA ASP A 7 13.93 9.07 -3.12
C ASP A 7 15.41 9.28 -2.75
N GLN A 8 15.92 10.51 -2.83
CA GLN A 8 17.29 10.85 -2.38
C GLN A 8 17.44 10.75 -0.84
N ALA A 9 16.43 11.20 -0.09
CA ALA A 9 16.42 11.07 1.37
C ALA A 9 16.44 9.60 1.80
N THR A 10 15.66 8.76 1.12
CA THR A 10 15.63 7.30 1.35
C THR A 10 16.98 6.66 1.00
N ALA A 11 17.63 7.10 -0.09
CA ALA A 11 18.95 6.59 -0.48
C ALA A 11 20.06 6.86 0.56
N LEU A 12 19.91 7.91 1.38
CA LEU A 12 20.83 8.27 2.46
C LEU A 12 20.58 7.50 3.78
N VAL A 13 19.45 6.79 3.90
CA VAL A 13 19.07 6.02 5.08
C VAL A 13 18.97 4.53 4.71
N PRO A 14 20.11 3.80 4.65
CA PRO A 14 20.13 2.45 4.11
C PRO A 14 19.44 1.41 4.99
N ASP A 15 19.46 1.59 6.31
CA ASP A 15 18.77 0.70 7.25
C ASP A 15 17.25 0.92 7.19
N ALA A 16 16.53 -0.10 6.68
CA ALA A 16 15.08 -0.08 6.54
C ALA A 16 14.33 0.13 7.87
N GLY A 17 14.83 -0.42 8.98
CA GLY A 17 14.25 -0.23 10.30
C GLY A 17 14.47 1.20 10.82
N THR A 18 15.62 1.80 10.52
CA THR A 18 15.86 3.23 10.79
C THR A 18 15.01 4.14 9.91
N LEU A 19 14.88 3.83 8.62
CA LEU A 19 14.03 4.57 7.70
C LEU A 19 12.57 4.54 8.15
N GLN A 20 12.05 3.38 8.55
CA GLN A 20 10.68 3.24 9.02
C GLN A 20 10.42 4.07 10.28
N ARG A 21 11.30 3.96 11.29
CA ARG A 21 11.23 4.79 12.51
C ARG A 21 11.45 6.28 12.23
N GLY A 22 12.22 6.60 11.20
CA GLY A 22 12.42 7.96 10.71
C GLY A 22 11.14 8.53 10.09
N ARG A 23 10.41 7.75 9.29
CA ARG A 23 9.10 8.13 8.73
C ARG A 23 8.09 8.45 9.82
N GLU A 24 8.06 7.68 10.91
CA GLU A 24 7.22 7.96 12.07
C GLU A 24 7.58 9.29 12.75
N LEU A 25 8.85 9.68 12.71
CA LEU A 25 9.35 10.94 13.24
C LEU A 25 9.29 12.10 12.24
N ALA A 26 9.07 11.87 10.95
CA ALA A 26 8.89 12.91 9.93
C ALA A 26 7.52 13.61 10.04
N ALA A 27 7.06 13.85 11.27
CA ALA A 27 5.81 14.47 11.63
C ALA A 27 6.10 15.78 12.39
N PRO A 28 5.66 16.95 11.91
CA PRO A 28 5.98 18.26 12.50
C PRO A 28 5.69 18.39 14.00
N ALA A 29 4.64 17.73 14.51
CA ALA A 29 4.31 17.71 15.93
C ALA A 29 5.41 17.10 16.84
N LYS A 30 6.39 16.41 16.25
CA LYS A 30 7.55 15.85 16.97
C LYS A 30 8.74 16.79 17.01
N TRP A 31 8.68 17.93 16.31
CA TRP A 31 9.81 18.83 16.09
C TRP A 31 9.51 20.25 16.58
N ALA A 32 10.51 20.86 17.22
CA ALA A 32 10.55 22.28 17.54
C ALA A 32 11.85 22.90 17.01
N GLY A 33 11.94 24.23 16.97
CA GLY A 33 13.19 24.93 16.61
C GLY A 33 13.74 24.57 15.22
N LEU A 34 12.86 24.25 14.27
CA LEU A 34 13.25 23.89 12.90
C LEU A 34 13.86 25.09 12.17
N GLY A 35 14.89 24.83 11.37
CA GLY A 35 15.48 25.84 10.51
C GLY A 35 16.44 25.24 9.49
N ARG A 36 16.79 26.03 8.47
CA ARG A 36 17.78 25.64 7.46
C ARG A 36 18.58 26.82 6.92
N THR A 37 19.72 26.51 6.31
CA THR A 37 20.48 27.36 5.41
C THR A 37 20.52 26.72 4.02
N ASP A 38 21.30 27.28 3.09
CA ASP A 38 21.60 26.63 1.82
C ASP A 38 22.36 25.30 1.97
N THR A 39 23.07 25.11 3.09
CA THR A 39 24.06 24.04 3.31
C THR A 39 23.79 23.18 4.54
N ALA A 40 22.82 23.54 5.39
CA ALA A 40 22.50 22.79 6.61
C ALA A 40 21.01 22.84 6.97
N ALA A 41 20.53 21.86 7.73
CA ALA A 41 19.18 21.83 8.31
C ALA A 41 19.22 21.31 9.75
N TRP A 42 18.32 21.78 10.62
CA TRP A 42 18.26 21.35 12.02
C TRP A 42 16.85 21.37 12.61
N GLY A 43 16.71 20.73 13.77
CA GLY A 43 15.51 20.75 14.59
C GLY A 43 15.71 20.04 15.92
N GLU A 44 14.77 20.25 16.83
CA GLU A 44 14.72 19.66 18.16
C GLU A 44 13.60 18.62 18.21
N CYS A 45 13.97 17.33 18.28
CA CYS A 45 12.99 16.24 18.29
C CYS A 45 12.56 15.88 19.71
N ALA A 46 11.26 15.86 20.00
CA ALA A 46 10.72 15.36 21.26
C ALA A 46 11.09 13.87 21.45
N GLY A 47 11.71 13.55 22.59
CA GLY A 47 12.22 12.22 22.93
C GLY A 47 11.63 11.67 24.22
N SER A 48 12.09 10.49 24.64
CA SER A 48 11.66 9.85 25.89
C SER A 48 12.24 10.47 27.17
N GLY A 49 13.03 11.54 27.05
CA GLY A 49 13.65 12.27 28.16
C GLY A 49 13.09 13.68 28.31
N THR A 50 13.51 14.39 29.36
CA THR A 50 13.04 15.76 29.68
C THR A 50 13.57 16.85 28.74
N LYS A 51 14.63 16.58 27.95
CA LYS A 51 15.19 17.51 26.95
C LYS A 51 15.03 16.95 25.54
N PRO A 52 14.63 17.75 24.54
CA PRO A 52 14.53 17.30 23.16
C PRO A 52 15.92 16.99 22.58
N TYR A 53 15.96 16.10 21.59
CA TYR A 53 17.19 15.74 20.89
C TYR A 53 17.52 16.77 19.81
N LEU A 54 18.64 17.47 19.97
CA LEU A 54 19.18 18.41 18.99
C LEU A 54 19.69 17.61 17.79
N THR A 55 19.11 17.84 16.62
CA THR A 55 19.41 17.10 15.39
C THR A 55 19.76 18.08 14.28
N GLY A 56 20.83 17.79 13.54
CA GLY A 56 21.35 18.63 12.46
C GLY A 56 21.91 17.81 11.31
N ILE A 57 21.87 18.39 10.11
CA ILE A 57 22.28 17.79 8.85
C ILE A 57 23.16 18.79 8.11
N ASP A 58 24.32 18.33 7.66
CA ASP A 58 25.12 18.98 6.61
C ASP A 58 24.60 18.52 5.25
N LEU A 59 24.06 19.42 4.44
CA LEU A 59 23.43 19.14 3.15
C LEU A 59 24.43 19.09 1.99
N THR A 60 25.68 19.53 2.17
CA THR A 60 26.68 19.55 1.09
C THR A 60 27.32 18.18 0.89
N ALA A 61 27.76 17.58 1.99
CA ALA A 61 28.23 16.20 2.09
C ALA A 61 27.41 15.51 3.20
N PRO A 62 26.25 14.91 2.85
CA PRO A 62 25.25 14.41 3.79
C PRO A 62 25.83 13.75 5.04
N ALA A 63 25.81 14.48 6.15
CA ALA A 63 26.28 14.01 7.44
C ALA A 63 25.31 14.44 8.53
N PHE A 64 25.19 13.61 9.55
CA PHE A 64 24.16 13.77 10.58
C PHE A 64 24.80 13.97 11.95
N LYS A 65 24.27 14.94 12.69
CA LYS A 65 24.57 15.16 14.10
C LYS A 65 23.27 15.02 14.88
N CYS A 66 23.30 14.22 15.94
CA CYS A 66 22.17 14.14 16.87
C CYS A 66 22.69 13.98 18.30
N SER A 67 22.02 14.57 19.29
CA SER A 67 22.35 14.41 20.71
C SER A 67 21.79 13.12 21.34
N CYS A 68 21.09 12.26 20.58
CA CYS A 68 20.55 11.00 21.10
C CYS A 68 21.64 9.95 21.37
N PRO A 69 21.41 8.99 22.29
CA PRO A 69 22.41 7.98 22.66
C PRO A 69 22.64 6.89 21.59
N SER A 70 21.96 6.98 20.44
CA SER A 70 22.10 6.01 19.36
C SER A 70 23.50 6.07 18.76
N ARG A 71 24.09 4.90 18.53
CA ARG A 71 25.35 4.74 17.79
C ARG A 71 25.11 4.54 16.28
N VAL A 72 23.85 4.56 15.84
CA VAL A 72 23.42 4.37 14.44
C VAL A 72 23.25 5.74 13.76
N PHE A 73 23.93 5.99 12.64
CA PHE A 73 23.89 7.28 11.93
C PHE A 73 23.63 7.12 10.42
N PRO A 74 22.63 7.79 9.82
CA PRO A 74 21.61 8.60 10.49
C PRO A 74 20.84 7.80 11.54
N CYS A 75 20.60 8.39 12.71
CA CYS A 75 19.69 7.79 13.68
C CYS A 75 18.24 8.04 13.23
N LYS A 76 17.25 7.44 13.91
CA LYS A 76 15.83 7.70 13.58
C LYS A 76 15.47 9.20 13.55
N HIS A 77 16.09 10.02 14.39
CA HIS A 77 15.86 11.48 14.39
C HIS A 77 16.52 12.16 13.17
N GLY A 78 17.76 11.80 12.84
CA GLY A 78 18.43 12.31 11.62
C GLY A 78 17.68 11.92 10.34
N ALA A 79 17.23 10.67 10.27
CA ALA A 79 16.37 10.20 9.17
C ALA A 79 15.02 10.95 9.15
N GLY A 80 14.40 11.16 10.32
CA GLY A 80 13.16 11.92 10.44
C GLY A 80 13.28 13.37 9.97
N LEU A 81 14.35 14.08 10.36
CA LEU A 81 14.61 15.45 9.90
C LEU A 81 14.90 15.52 8.40
N LEU A 82 15.64 14.57 7.85
CA LEU A 82 15.92 14.52 6.41
C LEU A 82 14.66 14.26 5.59
N LEU A 83 13.84 13.30 6.01
CA LEU A 83 12.54 13.03 5.39
C LEU A 83 11.61 14.24 5.54
N LEU A 84 11.62 14.90 6.71
CA LEU A 84 10.83 16.11 6.92
C LEU A 84 11.28 17.26 6.00
N LEU A 85 12.59 17.45 5.82
CA LEU A 85 13.13 18.43 4.87
C LEU A 85 12.76 18.09 3.42
N ALA A 86 12.79 16.82 3.04
CA ALA A 86 12.47 16.38 1.69
C ALA A 86 10.97 16.45 1.39
N GLN A 87 10.13 16.19 2.39
CA GLN A 87 8.69 16.19 2.25
C GLN A 87 8.13 17.61 2.43
N GLN A 88 8.47 18.30 3.51
CA GLN A 88 7.87 19.57 3.95
C GLN A 88 8.96 20.65 4.17
N PRO A 89 9.72 21.05 3.14
CA PRO A 89 10.80 22.03 3.27
C PRO A 89 10.34 23.41 3.78
N GLU A 90 9.06 23.74 3.60
CA GLU A 90 8.39 24.96 4.08
C GLU A 90 8.39 25.08 5.61
N LEU A 91 8.49 23.97 6.34
CA LEU A 91 8.53 23.97 7.81
C LEU A 91 9.91 24.32 8.38
N LEU A 92 10.93 24.39 7.52
CA LEU A 92 12.29 24.77 7.91
C LEU A 92 12.57 26.16 7.32
N PRO A 93 12.27 27.25 8.06
CA PRO A 93 12.52 28.59 7.59
C PRO A 93 14.03 28.85 7.44
N PRO A 94 14.44 29.71 6.48
CA PRO A 94 15.80 30.19 6.41
C PRO A 94 16.18 30.90 7.71
N ALA A 95 17.25 30.45 8.37
CA ALA A 95 17.72 31.01 9.64
C ALA A 95 19.24 30.86 9.78
N ALA A 96 19.84 31.58 10.73
CA ALA A 96 21.23 31.33 11.10
C ALA A 96 21.32 30.01 11.90
N PRO A 97 22.34 29.17 11.65
CA PRO A 97 22.49 27.91 12.37
C PRO A 97 22.75 28.16 13.87
N PRO A 98 22.15 27.37 14.77
CA PRO A 98 22.46 27.43 16.21
C PRO A 98 23.95 27.23 16.46
N THR A 99 24.48 27.82 17.53
CA THR A 99 25.92 27.79 17.87
C THR A 99 26.50 26.37 17.89
N TRP A 100 25.80 25.41 18.49
CA TRP A 100 26.24 24.01 18.54
C TRP A 100 26.39 23.36 17.15
N LEU A 101 25.58 23.79 16.18
CA LEU A 101 25.60 23.28 14.81
C LEU A 101 26.69 23.99 14.01
N ALA A 102 26.81 25.31 14.15
CA ALA A 102 27.88 26.09 13.52
C ALA A 102 29.26 25.56 13.92
N GLU A 103 29.51 25.35 15.21
CA GLU A 103 30.77 24.77 15.69
C GLU A 103 31.04 23.36 15.14
N TRP A 104 29.98 22.57 14.89
CA TRP A 104 30.12 21.24 14.30
C TRP A 104 30.41 21.28 12.79
N LEU A 105 29.76 22.21 12.06
CA LEU A 105 29.99 22.44 10.64
C LEU A 105 31.41 22.97 10.38
N ASP A 106 31.87 23.96 11.16
CA ASP A 106 33.20 24.54 11.03
C ASP A 106 34.29 23.47 11.24
N LYS A 107 34.18 22.67 12.32
CA LYS A 107 35.10 21.55 12.57
C LYS A 107 35.10 20.52 11.44
N ARG A 108 33.96 20.30 10.77
CA ARG A 108 33.87 19.40 9.61
C ARG A 108 34.54 19.99 8.39
N GLN A 109 34.30 21.26 8.09
CA GLN A 109 34.90 21.95 6.94
C GLN A 109 36.42 21.96 7.07
N THR A 110 36.97 22.34 8.23
CA THR A 110 38.43 22.28 8.47
C THR A 110 38.98 20.87 8.29
N LYS A 111 38.29 19.83 8.79
CA LYS A 111 38.73 18.44 8.66
C LYS A 111 38.63 17.91 7.22
N GLN A 112 37.66 18.38 6.44
CA GLN A 112 37.50 18.05 5.03
C GLN A 112 38.56 18.75 4.17
N GLU A 113 38.87 20.02 4.47
CA GLU A 113 39.96 20.76 3.83
C GLU A 113 41.32 20.12 4.17
N GLU A 114 41.56 19.71 5.40
CA GLU A 114 42.76 18.95 5.81
C GLU A 114 42.87 17.57 5.15
N GLN A 115 41.73 16.90 4.91
CA GLN A 115 41.69 15.61 4.20
C GLN A 115 41.83 15.76 2.68
N ALA A 116 41.35 16.87 2.10
CA ALA A 116 41.51 17.19 0.69
C ALA A 116 42.92 17.74 0.36
N ALA A 117 43.57 18.40 1.32
CA ALA A 117 44.92 18.96 1.18
C ALA A 117 46.04 17.96 1.54
N LYS A 118 45.73 16.83 2.17
CA LYS A 118 46.71 15.74 2.34
C LYS A 118 46.81 14.94 1.04
N PRO A 119 47.99 14.85 0.40
CA PRO A 119 48.25 13.72 -0.49
C PRO A 119 47.96 12.46 0.33
N THR A 120 47.17 11.54 -0.19
CA THR A 120 46.95 10.22 0.40
C THR A 120 48.29 9.46 0.45
N VAL A 121 49.09 9.76 1.47
CA VAL A 121 50.11 8.86 1.95
C VAL A 121 49.35 7.79 2.73
N ALA A 122 49.43 6.57 2.21
CA ALA A 122 48.92 5.36 2.84
C ALA A 122 49.34 5.31 4.33
N PRO A 123 48.56 4.66 5.21
CA PRO A 123 49.08 4.28 6.52
C PRO A 123 50.37 3.48 6.29
N ALA A 124 51.46 3.94 6.90
CA ALA A 124 52.70 3.17 6.94
C ALA A 124 52.38 1.80 7.55
N SER A 125 52.39 0.77 6.71
CA SER A 125 52.55 -0.60 7.16
C SER A 125 53.95 -0.71 7.72
N ASP A 126 54.08 -0.76 9.04
CA ASP A 126 55.27 -1.31 9.68
C ASP A 126 55.40 -2.78 9.26
N ALA A 127 56.13 -3.00 8.17
CA ALA A 127 56.95 -4.16 7.82
C ALA A 127 57.24 -4.14 6.32
N VAL A 128 58.11 -3.23 5.87
CA VAL A 128 58.91 -3.49 4.66
C VAL A 128 60.29 -3.93 5.15
N ALA A 129 60.44 -5.24 5.30
CA ALA A 129 61.75 -5.86 5.17
C ALA A 129 61.90 -6.28 3.71
N ASP A 130 63.02 -5.87 3.12
CA ASP A 130 63.54 -6.30 1.82
C ASP A 130 63.28 -7.78 1.52
N SER A 131 62.85 -8.07 0.30
CA SER A 131 63.61 -8.97 -0.59
C SER A 131 62.92 -9.20 -1.93
N ALA A 132 63.67 -8.89 -2.98
CA ALA A 132 63.46 -9.39 -4.32
C ALA A 132 63.80 -10.90 -4.38
N ALA A 133 62.78 -11.74 -4.30
CA ALA A 133 62.69 -13.10 -4.89
C ALA A 133 61.25 -13.64 -4.67
N PRO A 134 60.60 -14.33 -5.63
CA PRO A 134 59.29 -14.92 -5.39
C PRO A 134 59.44 -16.08 -4.39
N ASP A 135 59.06 -15.80 -3.15
CA ASP A 135 59.20 -16.70 -2.02
C ASP A 135 58.37 -17.99 -2.26
N LYS A 136 59.03 -19.16 -2.28
CA LYS A 136 58.39 -20.48 -2.55
C LYS A 136 57.17 -20.72 -1.66
N ALA A 137 57.14 -20.11 -0.47
CA ALA A 137 56.03 -20.16 0.47
C ALA A 137 54.76 -19.44 -0.04
N ARG A 138 54.87 -18.36 -0.84
CA ARG A 138 53.72 -17.67 -1.45
C ARG A 138 53.12 -18.50 -2.58
N LEU A 139 53.98 -19.05 -3.45
CA LEU A 139 53.57 -19.94 -4.53
C LEU A 139 52.90 -21.22 -3.98
N LYS A 140 53.46 -21.81 -2.91
CA LYS A 140 52.86 -22.98 -2.22
C LYS A 140 51.49 -22.65 -1.61
N ARG A 141 51.32 -21.48 -1.00
CA ARG A 141 50.03 -21.03 -0.44
C ARG A 141 48.97 -20.80 -1.52
N GLU A 142 49.34 -20.17 -2.64
CA GLU A 142 48.43 -19.97 -3.76
C GLU A 142 48.04 -21.31 -4.42
N ALA A 143 49.00 -22.22 -4.60
CA ALA A 143 48.71 -23.56 -5.12
C ALA A 143 47.77 -24.35 -4.18
N GLN A 144 47.97 -24.28 -2.86
CA GLN A 144 47.08 -24.89 -1.87
C GLN A 144 45.67 -24.27 -1.89
N ARG A 145 45.58 -22.94 -2.07
CA ARG A 145 44.31 -22.24 -2.24
C ARG A 145 43.58 -22.72 -3.49
N GLN A 146 44.26 -22.77 -4.63
CA GLN A 146 43.68 -23.26 -5.88
C GLN A 146 43.23 -24.72 -5.77
N ALA A 147 43.98 -25.57 -5.07
CA ALA A 147 43.60 -26.97 -4.82
C ALA A 147 42.33 -27.08 -3.96
N ARG A 148 42.20 -26.27 -2.89
CA ARG A 148 40.97 -26.24 -2.06
C ARG A 148 39.76 -25.76 -2.86
N MET A 149 39.93 -24.73 -3.67
CA MET A 149 38.88 -24.23 -4.56
C MET A 149 38.48 -25.27 -5.60
N ALA A 150 39.42 -26.01 -6.19
CA ALA A 150 39.10 -27.09 -7.13
C ALA A 150 38.28 -28.19 -6.44
N ALA A 151 38.73 -28.66 -5.28
CA ALA A 151 38.02 -29.68 -4.50
C ALA A 151 36.60 -29.23 -4.09
N GLY A 152 36.43 -27.98 -3.66
CA GLY A 152 35.12 -27.43 -3.31
C GLY A 152 34.17 -27.33 -4.52
N ALA A 153 34.68 -27.02 -5.71
CA ALA A 153 33.88 -27.01 -6.93
C ALA A 153 33.46 -28.43 -7.36
N GLU A 154 34.36 -29.41 -7.24
CA GLU A 154 34.06 -30.83 -7.52
C GLU A 154 33.03 -31.42 -6.53
N GLU A 155 33.12 -31.05 -5.25
CA GLU A 155 32.14 -31.44 -4.24
C GLU A 155 30.76 -30.86 -4.57
N LEU A 156 30.69 -29.59 -4.99
CA LEU A 156 29.44 -28.97 -5.42
C LEU A 156 28.87 -29.64 -6.68
N GLU A 157 29.71 -29.94 -7.68
CA GLU A 157 29.26 -30.68 -8.86
C GLU A 157 28.65 -32.01 -8.47
N THR A 158 29.32 -32.78 -7.59
CA THR A 158 28.79 -34.06 -7.07
C THR A 158 27.44 -33.87 -6.39
N TRP A 159 27.30 -32.84 -5.55
CA TRP A 159 26.05 -32.52 -4.87
C TRP A 159 24.91 -32.16 -5.84
N LEU A 160 25.19 -31.39 -6.90
CA LEU A 160 24.21 -31.05 -7.94
C LEU A 160 23.73 -32.30 -8.71
N LEU A 161 24.65 -33.21 -9.01
CA LEU A 161 24.32 -34.47 -9.67
C LEU A 161 23.47 -35.36 -8.75
N ASP A 162 23.79 -35.47 -7.46
CA ASP A 162 22.98 -36.22 -6.50
C ASP A 162 21.59 -35.62 -6.28
N LEU A 163 21.49 -34.29 -6.32
CA LEU A 163 20.22 -33.57 -6.29
C LEU A 163 19.34 -33.96 -7.49
N LEU A 164 19.86 -33.89 -8.72
CA LEU A 164 19.10 -34.27 -9.92
C LEU A 164 18.84 -35.78 -10.01
N ARG A 165 19.71 -36.59 -9.41
CA ARG A 165 19.49 -38.04 -9.29
C ARG A 165 18.30 -38.38 -8.42
N THR A 166 18.13 -37.65 -7.33
CA THR A 166 17.06 -37.86 -6.35
C THR A 166 15.75 -37.20 -6.78
N GLY A 167 15.82 -36.04 -7.43
CA GLY A 167 14.68 -35.29 -7.92
C GLY A 167 14.39 -34.01 -7.12
N LEU A 168 13.75 -33.04 -7.77
CA LEU A 168 13.46 -31.72 -7.19
C LEU A 168 12.14 -31.69 -6.40
N ALA A 169 11.22 -32.63 -6.59
CA ALA A 169 9.84 -32.54 -6.08
C ALA A 169 9.73 -32.43 -4.54
N ASP A 170 10.65 -33.04 -3.79
CA ASP A 170 10.67 -33.04 -2.31
C ASP A 170 11.42 -31.83 -1.71
N LEU A 171 11.96 -30.92 -2.54
CA LEU A 171 12.70 -29.77 -2.03
C LEU A 171 11.90 -28.81 -1.13
N PRO A 172 10.59 -28.54 -1.36
CA PRO A 172 9.81 -27.70 -0.45
C PRO A 172 9.73 -28.25 0.99
N SER A 173 9.84 -29.56 1.18
CA SER A 173 9.83 -30.24 2.49
C SER A 173 11.21 -30.34 3.14
N ARG A 174 12.30 -30.01 2.44
CA ARG A 174 13.65 -30.14 2.98
C ARG A 174 13.99 -29.03 3.97
N PRO A 175 14.73 -29.35 5.06
CA PRO A 175 15.15 -28.34 6.02
C PRO A 175 16.19 -27.39 5.41
N ARG A 176 16.28 -26.17 5.94
CA ARG A 176 17.28 -25.16 5.50
C ARG A 176 18.72 -25.67 5.53
N SER A 177 19.05 -26.56 6.46
CA SER A 177 20.37 -27.19 6.59
C SER A 177 20.79 -27.99 5.35
N PHE A 178 19.84 -28.45 4.53
CA PHE A 178 20.13 -29.15 3.27
C PHE A 178 20.93 -28.27 2.30
N TRP A 179 20.58 -26.98 2.22
CA TRP A 179 21.26 -25.99 1.37
C TRP A 179 22.44 -25.33 2.09
N GLU A 180 22.29 -25.07 3.38
CA GLU A 180 23.30 -24.31 4.12
C GLU A 180 24.58 -25.13 4.38
N THR A 181 24.47 -26.45 4.51
CA THR A 181 25.65 -27.33 4.66
C THR A 181 26.63 -27.24 3.49
N PRO A 182 26.21 -27.47 2.22
CA PRO A 182 27.10 -27.30 1.07
C PRO A 182 27.53 -25.84 0.87
N ALA A 183 26.67 -24.86 1.16
CA ALA A 183 27.04 -23.44 1.07
C ALA A 183 28.17 -23.07 2.05
N ALA A 184 28.12 -23.56 3.30
CA ALA A 184 29.19 -23.34 4.28
C ALA A 184 30.52 -23.96 3.84
N ARG A 185 30.50 -25.19 3.31
CA ARG A 185 31.69 -25.86 2.77
C ARG A 185 32.32 -25.10 1.61
N LEU A 186 31.51 -24.46 0.76
CA LEU A 186 32.03 -23.59 -0.31
C LEU A 186 32.77 -22.37 0.25
N VAL A 187 32.29 -21.76 1.33
CA VAL A 187 33.00 -20.68 2.02
C VAL A 187 34.34 -21.18 2.56
N ASP A 188 34.36 -22.34 3.22
CA ASP A 188 35.58 -22.98 3.73
C ASP A 188 36.60 -23.28 2.61
N ASN A 189 36.10 -23.64 1.43
CA ASN A 189 36.86 -23.89 0.21
C ASN A 189 37.16 -22.63 -0.62
N GLN A 190 36.90 -21.43 -0.08
CA GLN A 190 37.18 -20.13 -0.71
C GLN A 190 36.41 -19.85 -2.01
N LEU A 191 35.16 -20.32 -2.08
CA LEU A 191 34.20 -20.09 -3.17
C LEU A 191 32.94 -19.36 -2.68
N PRO A 192 33.06 -18.17 -2.06
CA PRO A 192 31.92 -17.47 -1.47
C PRO A 192 30.87 -17.04 -2.50
N GLY A 193 31.26 -16.84 -3.77
CA GLY A 193 30.32 -16.51 -4.85
C GLY A 193 29.35 -17.67 -5.12
N LEU A 194 29.86 -18.90 -5.17
CA LEU A 194 29.03 -20.09 -5.34
C LEU A 194 28.15 -20.36 -4.11
N ALA A 195 28.67 -20.08 -2.91
CA ALA A 195 27.88 -20.17 -1.67
C ALA A 195 26.69 -19.19 -1.67
N ALA A 196 26.90 -17.96 -2.13
CA ALA A 196 25.83 -16.97 -2.26
C ALA A 196 24.75 -17.44 -3.25
N VAL A 197 25.15 -17.96 -4.42
CA VAL A 197 24.22 -18.52 -5.41
C VAL A 197 23.39 -19.66 -4.80
N LEU A 198 23.99 -20.62 -4.10
CA LEU A 198 23.23 -21.70 -3.44
C LEU A 198 22.19 -21.20 -2.44
N ARG A 199 22.53 -20.18 -1.65
CA ARG A 199 21.58 -19.58 -0.69
C ARG A 199 20.42 -18.89 -1.38
N GLU A 200 20.65 -18.27 -2.53
CA GLU A 200 19.57 -17.72 -3.36
C GLU A 200 18.67 -18.84 -3.94
N LEU A 201 19.25 -19.93 -4.44
CA LEU A 201 18.49 -21.08 -4.96
C LEU A 201 17.62 -21.74 -3.88
N ALA A 202 18.08 -21.75 -2.62
CA ALA A 202 17.33 -22.28 -1.49
C ALA A 202 15.99 -21.56 -1.24
N ALA A 203 15.83 -20.33 -1.74
CA ALA A 203 14.58 -19.58 -1.62
C ALA A 203 13.53 -19.96 -2.69
N TYR A 204 13.89 -20.67 -3.75
CA TYR A 204 12.98 -20.95 -4.86
C TYR A 204 11.80 -21.85 -4.48
N PRO A 205 11.96 -22.98 -3.77
CA PRO A 205 10.86 -23.92 -3.52
C PRO A 205 9.61 -23.35 -2.84
N SER A 206 9.72 -22.16 -2.23
CA SER A 206 8.62 -21.43 -1.62
C SER A 206 8.05 -20.28 -2.46
N THR A 207 8.37 -20.19 -3.76
CA THR A 207 8.05 -19.02 -4.61
C THR A 207 7.16 -19.36 -5.81
N GLY A 208 5.84 -19.22 -5.68
CA GLY A 208 4.90 -19.32 -6.81
C GLY A 208 4.86 -20.70 -7.49
N PRO A 209 4.00 -20.89 -8.51
CA PRO A 209 3.75 -22.20 -9.12
C PRO A 209 4.86 -22.70 -10.06
N ASP A 210 5.66 -21.80 -10.65
CA ASP A 210 6.72 -22.10 -11.62
C ASP A 210 8.11 -22.28 -10.99
N TRP A 211 8.21 -22.37 -9.65
CA TRP A 211 9.47 -22.42 -8.92
C TRP A 211 10.44 -23.49 -9.42
N ALA A 212 9.94 -24.69 -9.72
CA ALA A 212 10.77 -25.84 -10.11
C ALA A 212 11.42 -25.61 -11.48
N SER A 213 10.68 -24.99 -12.41
CA SER A 213 11.21 -24.59 -13.70
C SER A 213 12.33 -23.58 -13.52
N ARG A 214 12.14 -22.55 -12.69
CA ARG A 214 13.18 -21.53 -12.51
C ARG A 214 14.42 -22.09 -11.80
N LEU A 215 14.22 -22.96 -10.81
CA LEU A 215 15.30 -23.62 -10.10
C LEU A 215 16.14 -24.49 -11.04
N LEU A 216 15.50 -25.29 -11.89
CA LEU A 216 16.22 -26.15 -12.85
C LEU A 216 17.12 -25.34 -13.79
N GLY A 217 16.62 -24.24 -14.35
CA GLY A 217 17.44 -23.38 -15.22
C GLY A 217 18.66 -22.79 -14.50
N GLN A 218 18.47 -22.33 -13.26
CA GLN A 218 19.57 -21.78 -12.47
C GLN A 218 20.57 -22.84 -11.98
N LEU A 219 20.12 -24.07 -11.67
CA LEU A 219 21.02 -25.20 -11.41
C LEU A 219 21.86 -25.54 -12.64
N GLY A 220 21.25 -25.49 -13.83
CA GLY A 220 21.96 -25.67 -15.10
C GLY A 220 23.00 -24.58 -15.37
N GLU A 221 22.66 -23.30 -15.17
CA GLU A 221 23.61 -22.19 -15.30
C GLU A 221 24.78 -22.30 -14.30
N LEU A 222 24.49 -22.71 -13.06
CA LEU A 222 25.50 -22.99 -12.03
C LEU A 222 26.42 -24.15 -12.44
N TYR A 223 25.85 -25.22 -13.02
CA TYR A 223 26.63 -26.33 -13.57
C TYR A 223 27.56 -25.85 -14.69
N LEU A 224 27.07 -25.05 -15.64
CA LEU A 224 27.90 -24.48 -16.71
C LEU A 224 29.02 -23.59 -16.16
N LEU A 225 28.78 -22.84 -15.07
CA LEU A 225 29.83 -22.07 -14.37
C LEU A 225 30.91 -22.98 -13.79
N LEU A 226 30.53 -24.10 -13.16
CA LEU A 226 31.47 -25.10 -12.63
C LEU A 226 32.32 -25.72 -13.73
N ARG A 227 31.70 -26.06 -14.87
CA ARG A 227 32.43 -26.58 -16.05
C ARG A 227 33.38 -25.55 -16.63
N ALA A 228 32.98 -24.27 -16.68
CA ALA A 228 33.85 -23.18 -17.11
C ALA A 228 35.01 -22.96 -16.14
N TRP A 229 34.78 -23.08 -14.83
CA TRP A 229 35.82 -23.03 -13.81
C TRP A 229 36.82 -24.19 -13.96
N ALA A 230 36.34 -25.42 -14.15
CA ALA A 230 37.20 -26.58 -14.37
C ALA A 230 38.09 -26.41 -15.62
N ASN A 231 37.52 -25.86 -16.70
CA ASN A 231 38.21 -25.70 -17.99
C ASN A 231 38.88 -24.32 -18.19
N ARG A 232 38.95 -23.49 -17.14
CA ARG A 232 39.36 -22.08 -17.24
C ARG A 232 40.72 -21.85 -17.90
N ALA A 233 41.66 -22.79 -17.75
CA ALA A 233 43.00 -22.66 -18.33
C ALA A 233 43.01 -22.58 -19.86
N ALA A 234 41.97 -23.12 -20.52
CA ALA A 234 41.80 -23.06 -21.97
C ALA A 234 41.07 -21.80 -22.46
N LEU A 235 40.59 -20.94 -21.54
CA LEU A 235 39.79 -19.76 -21.88
C LEU A 235 40.66 -18.49 -22.00
N PRO A 236 40.23 -17.47 -22.76
CA PRO A 236 40.93 -16.20 -22.83
C PRO A 236 41.10 -15.52 -21.45
N PRO A 237 42.14 -14.70 -21.24
CA PRO A 237 42.41 -14.07 -19.93
C PRO A 237 41.21 -13.28 -19.35
N ALA A 238 40.46 -12.56 -20.19
CA ALA A 238 39.26 -11.84 -19.76
C ALA A 238 38.16 -12.78 -19.22
N ALA A 239 37.99 -13.96 -19.83
CA ALA A 239 37.05 -14.97 -19.35
C ALA A 239 37.51 -15.62 -18.05
N GLN A 240 38.82 -15.86 -17.90
CA GLN A 240 39.38 -16.39 -16.65
C GLN A 240 39.10 -15.45 -15.47
N LEU A 241 39.32 -14.14 -15.65
CA LEU A 241 39.04 -13.11 -14.65
C LEU A 241 37.54 -13.02 -14.34
N GLU A 242 36.69 -13.12 -15.37
CA GLU A 242 35.24 -13.09 -15.19
C GLU A 242 34.76 -14.28 -14.36
N ILE A 243 35.17 -15.51 -14.71
CA ILE A 243 34.78 -16.72 -13.96
C ILE A 243 35.33 -16.66 -12.54
N ALA A 244 36.56 -16.17 -12.34
CA ALA A 244 37.13 -15.95 -11.02
C ALA A 244 36.24 -15.03 -10.17
N GLN A 245 35.75 -13.92 -10.74
CA GLN A 245 34.83 -13.02 -10.05
C GLN A 245 33.50 -13.70 -9.71
N GLN A 246 32.91 -14.48 -10.64
CA GLN A 246 31.65 -15.20 -10.42
C GLN A 246 31.74 -16.23 -9.28
N VAL A 247 32.88 -16.92 -9.13
CA VAL A 247 33.07 -17.87 -8.01
C VAL A 247 33.49 -17.21 -6.69
N GLY A 248 33.70 -15.88 -6.69
CA GLY A 248 34.02 -15.09 -5.50
C GLY A 248 35.49 -14.73 -5.30
N VAL A 249 36.35 -14.89 -6.32
CA VAL A 249 37.71 -14.37 -6.34
C VAL A 249 37.72 -12.97 -6.96
N THR A 250 37.59 -11.96 -6.10
CA THR A 250 37.53 -10.56 -6.53
C THR A 250 38.87 -9.86 -6.44
N LEU A 251 39.23 -9.09 -7.47
CA LEU A 251 40.30 -8.10 -7.40
C LEU A 251 39.95 -7.06 -6.31
N LYS A 252 40.90 -6.71 -5.45
CA LYS A 252 40.63 -5.73 -4.38
C LYS A 252 40.55 -4.32 -4.96
N LYS A 253 39.73 -3.47 -4.34
CA LYS A 253 39.58 -2.06 -4.73
C LYS A 253 40.93 -1.33 -4.80
N ASP A 254 41.77 -1.49 -3.77
CA ASP A 254 43.05 -0.77 -3.70
C ASP A 254 44.05 -1.27 -4.75
N GLU A 255 44.02 -2.58 -5.06
CA GLU A 255 44.83 -3.17 -6.14
C GLU A 255 44.38 -2.64 -7.51
N LEU A 256 43.06 -2.55 -7.75
CA LEU A 256 42.52 -1.98 -8.99
C LEU A 256 42.82 -0.48 -9.13
N LEU A 257 42.74 0.29 -8.04
CA LEU A 257 43.07 1.73 -8.05
C LEU A 257 44.56 1.98 -8.28
N ALA A 258 45.43 1.04 -7.89
CA ALA A 258 46.87 1.12 -8.10
C ALA A 258 47.34 0.56 -9.45
N ASP A 259 46.48 -0.13 -10.20
CA ASP A 259 46.81 -0.73 -11.50
C ASP A 259 46.79 0.32 -12.62
N PRO A 260 47.94 0.70 -13.20
CA PRO A 260 48.00 1.70 -14.27
C PRO A 260 47.41 1.20 -15.59
N THR A 261 47.17 -0.12 -15.72
CA THR A 261 46.58 -0.73 -16.92
C THR A 261 45.07 -0.85 -16.85
N ALA A 262 44.47 -0.55 -15.69
CA ALA A 262 43.03 -0.57 -15.51
C ALA A 262 42.34 0.48 -16.37
N LEU A 263 41.14 0.16 -16.86
CA LEU A 263 40.35 1.08 -17.67
C LEU A 263 39.78 2.20 -16.78
N ALA A 264 40.43 3.36 -16.78
CA ALA A 264 39.95 4.58 -16.15
C ALA A 264 39.20 5.46 -17.17
N VAL A 265 38.00 5.91 -16.81
CA VAL A 265 37.20 6.80 -17.66
C VAL A 265 36.81 8.05 -16.88
N ALA A 266 37.35 9.19 -17.31
CA ALA A 266 36.93 10.52 -16.85
C ALA A 266 35.64 10.92 -17.57
N ASP A 267 34.60 11.26 -16.82
CA ASP A 267 33.33 11.74 -17.37
C ASP A 267 32.56 12.58 -16.34
N THR A 268 31.42 13.12 -16.76
CA THR A 268 30.34 13.52 -15.87
C THR A 268 29.33 12.38 -15.80
N TRP A 269 29.16 11.80 -14.62
CA TRP A 269 28.36 10.62 -14.36
C TRP A 269 27.02 11.00 -13.74
N LEU A 270 25.93 10.72 -14.45
CA LEU A 270 24.57 10.81 -13.92
C LEU A 270 24.22 9.53 -13.18
N VAL A 271 23.83 9.61 -11.91
CA VAL A 271 23.30 8.47 -11.16
C VAL A 271 21.86 8.21 -11.59
N LEU A 272 21.63 7.09 -12.28
CA LEU A 272 20.34 6.77 -12.87
C LEU A 272 19.38 6.18 -11.84
N GLY A 273 19.87 5.30 -10.98
CA GLY A 273 19.05 4.56 -10.04
C GLY A 273 19.89 3.68 -9.13
N GLN A 274 19.28 3.26 -8.02
CA GLN A 274 19.94 2.47 -7.00
C GLN A 274 19.04 1.36 -6.48
N HIS A 275 19.65 0.26 -6.09
CA HIS A 275 18.99 -0.82 -5.36
C HIS A 275 19.82 -1.18 -4.13
N THR A 276 19.16 -1.24 -2.98
CA THR A 276 19.77 -1.54 -1.69
C THR A 276 19.08 -2.74 -1.07
N TRP A 277 19.84 -3.70 -0.54
CA TRP A 277 19.33 -4.91 0.09
C TRP A 277 20.20 -5.32 1.29
N PRO A 278 19.62 -6.00 2.30
CA PRO A 278 20.40 -6.58 3.39
C PRO A 278 21.13 -7.85 2.95
N GLU A 279 22.37 -8.02 3.41
CA GLU A 279 23.21 -9.19 3.15
C GLU A 279 23.94 -9.58 4.45
N ASP A 280 23.44 -10.62 5.14
CA ASP A 280 23.87 -11.02 6.48
C ASP A 280 23.89 -9.87 7.51
N ARG A 281 25.09 -9.36 7.84
CA ARG A 281 25.32 -8.24 8.78
C ARG A 281 25.67 -6.94 8.07
N LEU A 282 25.57 -6.91 6.75
CA LEU A 282 25.91 -5.80 5.87
C LEU A 282 24.66 -5.29 5.14
N MET A 283 24.71 -4.04 4.71
CA MET A 283 23.83 -3.51 3.67
C MET A 283 24.62 -3.42 2.37
N ALA A 284 24.09 -3.98 1.30
CA ALA A 284 24.68 -3.89 -0.03
C ALA A 284 23.89 -2.90 -0.88
N ARG A 285 24.58 -2.17 -1.76
CA ARG A 285 23.97 -1.21 -2.70
C ARG A 285 24.60 -1.30 -4.07
N ARG A 286 23.75 -1.37 -5.09
CA ARG A 286 24.09 -1.17 -6.50
C ARG A 286 23.67 0.23 -6.92
N SER A 287 24.61 0.99 -7.46
CA SER A 287 24.36 2.30 -8.08
C SER A 287 24.72 2.25 -9.55
N TRP A 288 23.75 2.55 -10.41
CA TRP A 288 23.99 2.65 -11.84
C TRP A 288 24.24 4.10 -12.24
N LEU A 289 25.31 4.31 -13.00
CA LEU A 289 25.68 5.60 -13.53
C LEU A 289 25.76 5.57 -15.06
N HIS A 290 25.56 6.75 -15.66
CA HIS A 290 25.73 6.99 -17.09
C HIS A 290 26.73 8.12 -17.31
N GLY A 291 27.79 7.83 -18.07
CA GLY A 291 28.72 8.85 -18.53
C GLY A 291 28.07 9.70 -19.62
N GLN A 292 27.98 11.01 -19.40
CA GLN A 292 27.26 11.93 -20.28
C GLN A 292 27.98 12.17 -21.61
N HIS A 293 29.32 12.07 -21.63
CA HIS A 293 30.12 12.24 -22.84
C HIS A 293 30.50 10.88 -23.45
N SER A 294 30.88 9.91 -22.63
CA SER A 294 31.28 8.58 -23.09
C SER A 294 30.10 7.69 -23.49
N GLY A 295 28.88 8.00 -23.02
CA GLY A 295 27.71 7.13 -23.16
C GLY A 295 27.80 5.83 -22.36
N ARG A 296 28.87 5.62 -21.57
CA ARG A 296 29.17 4.34 -20.90
C ARG A 296 28.25 4.11 -19.69
N ARG A 297 27.92 2.84 -19.42
CA ARG A 297 27.25 2.40 -18.19
C ARG A 297 28.29 2.00 -17.15
N ALA A 298 28.08 2.37 -15.89
CA ALA A 298 28.90 1.95 -14.78
C ALA A 298 28.04 1.45 -13.61
N LEU A 299 28.48 0.36 -12.98
CA LEU A 299 27.91 -0.19 -11.75
C LEU A 299 28.90 0.01 -10.60
N VAL A 300 28.52 0.83 -9.64
CA VAL A 300 29.25 0.95 -8.36
C VAL A 300 28.53 0.07 -7.33
N LEU A 301 29.21 -0.99 -6.90
CA LEU A 301 28.74 -1.93 -5.88
C LEU A 301 29.45 -1.64 -4.56
N GLU A 302 28.68 -1.33 -3.52
CA GLU A 302 29.18 -0.95 -2.20
C GLU A 302 28.52 -1.76 -1.09
N PHE A 303 29.27 -1.96 0.00
CA PHE A 303 28.82 -2.64 1.19
C PHE A 303 29.06 -1.74 2.40
N ALA A 304 28.10 -1.67 3.30
CA ALA A 304 28.16 -0.91 4.54
C ALA A 304 27.90 -1.83 5.73
N PHE A 305 28.75 -1.76 6.76
CA PHE A 305 28.61 -2.56 7.97
C PHE A 305 27.88 -1.81 9.08
N GLY A 306 26.86 -2.45 9.65
CA GLY A 306 26.02 -1.87 10.69
C GLY A 306 25.39 -0.56 10.24
N SER A 307 25.75 0.53 10.91
CA SER A 307 25.20 1.86 10.69
C SER A 307 26.14 2.83 9.97
N GLN A 308 27.19 2.31 9.34
CA GLN A 308 28.07 3.17 8.56
C GLN A 308 27.35 3.59 7.26
N PRO A 309 27.53 4.84 6.80
CA PRO A 309 27.09 5.21 5.46
C PRO A 309 27.94 4.46 4.42
N PHE A 310 27.42 4.36 3.19
CA PHE A 310 28.22 3.91 2.05
C PHE A 310 29.40 4.87 1.80
N ALA A 311 30.51 4.33 1.31
CA ALA A 311 31.77 5.06 1.15
C ALA A 311 31.63 6.26 0.20
N THR A 312 30.83 6.12 -0.85
CA THR A 312 30.50 7.19 -1.79
C THR A 312 29.05 7.62 -1.62
N ALA A 313 28.80 8.90 -1.35
CA ALA A 313 27.44 9.44 -1.22
C ALA A 313 26.78 9.67 -2.60
N LEU A 314 26.64 8.61 -3.40
CA LEU A 314 25.92 8.64 -4.68
C LEU A 314 24.43 8.79 -4.43
N LEU A 315 23.83 9.82 -5.02
CA LEU A 315 22.42 10.15 -4.89
C LEU A 315 21.69 9.99 -6.23
N PRO A 316 20.49 9.39 -6.27
CA PRO A 316 19.73 9.28 -7.52
C PRO A 316 19.49 10.64 -8.17
N GLN A 317 19.59 10.66 -9.50
CA GLN A 317 19.38 11.82 -10.38
C GLN A 317 20.40 12.96 -10.23
N GLU A 318 21.45 12.78 -9.43
CA GLU A 318 22.55 13.73 -9.29
C GLU A 318 23.71 13.43 -10.24
N ARG A 319 24.56 14.43 -10.48
CA ARG A 319 25.75 14.34 -11.34
C ARG A 319 27.03 14.38 -10.54
N TYR A 320 28.02 13.62 -10.99
CA TYR A 320 29.35 13.57 -10.39
C TYR A 320 30.41 13.68 -11.49
N ALA A 321 31.32 14.63 -11.39
CA ALA A 321 32.45 14.74 -12.31
C ALA A 321 33.68 14.06 -11.71
N GLY A 322 34.38 13.28 -12.53
CA GLY A 322 35.59 12.57 -12.11
C GLY A 322 35.74 11.23 -12.83
N GLU A 323 36.64 10.42 -12.30
CA GLU A 323 37.04 9.16 -12.92
C GLU A 323 36.39 7.94 -12.25
N LEU A 324 35.93 7.01 -13.09
CA LEU A 324 35.57 5.66 -12.66
C LEU A 324 36.58 4.66 -13.25
N ILE A 325 37.10 3.76 -12.40
CA ILE A 325 38.01 2.69 -12.80
C ILE A 325 37.23 1.39 -12.89
N PHE A 326 37.24 0.74 -14.05
CA PHE A 326 36.44 -0.45 -14.34
C PHE A 326 37.20 -1.74 -14.02
N TYR A 327 36.49 -2.71 -13.44
CA TYR A 327 37.01 -4.06 -13.27
C TYR A 327 37.17 -4.73 -14.64
N PRO A 328 38.30 -5.41 -14.90
CA PRO A 328 38.47 -6.18 -16.13
C PRO A 328 37.51 -7.36 -16.17
N GLY A 329 37.06 -7.72 -17.37
CA GLY A 329 36.11 -8.82 -17.59
C GLY A 329 35.61 -8.85 -19.03
N LEU A 330 34.69 -9.78 -19.32
CA LEU A 330 34.10 -9.94 -20.65
C LEU A 330 33.18 -8.77 -21.02
N LEU A 331 32.54 -8.19 -20.01
CA LEU A 331 31.68 -7.01 -20.14
C LEU A 331 31.95 -6.05 -18.96
N PRO A 332 32.94 -5.14 -19.08
CA PRO A 332 33.34 -4.25 -17.98
C PRO A 332 32.27 -3.21 -17.64
N LEU A 333 31.33 -3.58 -16.76
CA LEU A 333 30.28 -2.73 -16.20
C LEU A 333 30.61 -2.28 -14.77
N ARG A 334 31.19 -3.16 -13.96
CA ARG A 334 31.52 -2.87 -12.56
C ARG A 334 32.68 -1.88 -12.50
N ALA A 335 32.56 -0.86 -11.67
CA ALA A 335 33.57 0.16 -11.47
C ALA A 335 33.70 0.60 -10.01
N VAL A 336 34.80 1.26 -9.68
CA VAL A 336 35.03 1.97 -8.43
C VAL A 336 35.25 3.45 -8.69
N ALA A 337 34.70 4.29 -7.83
CA ALA A 337 34.94 5.73 -7.86
C ALA A 337 36.38 6.04 -7.43
N SER A 338 37.06 6.89 -8.20
CA SER A 338 38.32 7.49 -7.77
C SER A 338 38.09 8.50 -6.63
N ALA A 339 39.15 8.90 -5.94
CA ALA A 339 39.07 9.92 -4.89
C ALA A 339 38.61 11.30 -5.41
N GLY A 340 38.77 11.55 -6.72
CA GLY A 340 38.42 12.81 -7.38
C GLY A 340 36.97 12.88 -7.88
N LEU A 341 36.11 11.92 -7.55
CA LEU A 341 34.70 11.96 -7.97
C LEU A 341 33.90 12.96 -7.10
N VAL A 342 33.55 14.10 -7.68
CA VAL A 342 32.93 15.22 -6.97
C VAL A 342 31.51 15.48 -7.47
N ARG A 343 30.56 15.67 -6.55
CA ARG A 343 29.18 16.04 -6.88
C ARG A 343 29.12 17.43 -7.53
N GLN A 344 28.38 17.56 -8.64
CA GLN A 344 28.15 18.84 -9.30
C GLN A 344 26.74 19.38 -9.01
N PRO A 345 26.60 20.50 -8.29
CA PRO A 345 25.29 21.08 -8.01
C PRO A 345 24.65 21.72 -9.27
N ALA A 346 23.32 21.55 -9.39
CA ALA A 346 22.37 22.44 -10.08
C ALA A 346 22.15 22.39 -11.61
N ALA A 347 22.22 21.22 -12.25
CA ALA A 347 21.41 20.98 -13.47
C ALA A 347 21.07 19.49 -13.63
N PRO A 348 19.84 19.12 -14.03
CA PRO A 348 19.54 17.74 -14.38
C PRO A 348 20.44 17.32 -15.55
N GLY A 349 21.12 16.18 -15.38
CA GLY A 349 21.98 15.67 -16.44
C GLY A 349 21.18 15.21 -17.65
N ARG A 350 21.78 15.33 -18.86
CA ARG A 350 21.30 14.64 -20.05
C ARG A 350 21.08 13.16 -19.71
N ARG A 351 19.83 12.72 -19.89
CA ARG A 351 19.40 11.35 -19.63
C ARG A 351 19.77 10.46 -20.81
N PRO A 352 20.02 9.16 -20.57
CA PRO A 352 20.18 8.20 -21.66
C PRO A 352 18.89 8.12 -22.49
N THR A 353 19.02 8.10 -23.82
CA THR A 353 17.86 7.90 -24.71
C THR A 353 17.22 6.53 -24.44
N PRO A 354 15.93 6.47 -24.12
CA PRO A 354 15.23 5.21 -23.91
C PRO A 354 15.07 4.43 -25.24
N ARG A 355 14.91 3.11 -25.14
CA ARG A 355 14.70 2.21 -26.29
C ARG A 355 13.35 1.51 -26.22
N SER A 356 12.90 0.95 -27.35
CA SER A 356 11.81 -0.01 -27.36
C SER A 356 12.17 -1.28 -26.56
N LEU A 357 11.15 -2.04 -26.17
CA LEU A 357 11.37 -3.27 -25.40
C LEU A 357 12.13 -4.33 -26.22
N ALA A 358 11.84 -4.44 -27.52
CA ALA A 358 12.55 -5.35 -28.42
C ALA A 358 14.04 -5.01 -28.53
N ALA A 359 14.38 -3.72 -28.75
CA ALA A 359 15.77 -3.29 -28.85
C ALA A 359 16.54 -3.45 -27.51
N MET A 360 15.84 -3.44 -26.37
CA MET A 360 16.42 -3.78 -25.08
C MET A 360 16.77 -5.27 -25.00
N LEU A 361 15.86 -6.15 -25.42
CA LEU A 361 16.09 -7.60 -25.44
C LEU A 361 17.23 -7.99 -26.39
N ASP A 362 17.33 -7.39 -27.57
CA ASP A 362 18.44 -7.62 -28.51
C ASP A 362 19.80 -7.20 -27.91
N ALA A 363 19.82 -6.06 -27.21
CA ALA A 363 21.01 -5.59 -26.51
C ALA A 363 21.40 -6.52 -25.36
N TYR A 364 20.41 -7.07 -24.65
CA TYR A 364 20.64 -8.08 -23.60
C TYR A 364 21.16 -9.39 -24.19
N ALA A 365 20.59 -9.90 -25.27
CA ALA A 365 21.04 -11.11 -25.95
C ALA A 365 22.50 -10.97 -26.44
N THR A 366 22.84 -9.81 -27.01
CA THR A 366 24.22 -9.48 -27.42
C THR A 366 25.17 -9.45 -26.21
N ALA A 367 24.72 -8.92 -25.08
CA ALA A 367 25.50 -8.89 -23.84
C ALA A 367 25.69 -10.31 -23.25
N LEU A 368 24.64 -11.12 -23.25
CA LEU A 368 24.65 -12.50 -22.74
C LEU A 368 25.54 -13.40 -23.59
N ALA A 369 25.58 -13.20 -24.92
CA ALA A 369 26.49 -13.90 -25.82
C ALA A 369 27.98 -13.61 -25.51
N ARG A 370 28.30 -12.44 -24.93
CA ARG A 370 29.65 -12.10 -24.46
C ARG A 370 29.89 -12.57 -23.03
N GLN A 371 28.90 -12.43 -22.16
CA GLN A 371 28.97 -12.79 -20.75
C GLN A 371 27.73 -13.61 -20.32
N PRO A 372 27.80 -14.95 -20.39
CA PRO A 372 26.68 -15.85 -20.08
C PRO A 372 26.15 -15.77 -18.65
N TRP A 373 26.95 -15.30 -17.70
CA TRP A 373 26.55 -15.17 -16.28
C TRP A 373 26.06 -13.75 -15.93
N LEU A 374 25.71 -12.94 -16.93
CA LEU A 374 25.16 -11.61 -16.71
C LEU A 374 23.79 -11.67 -16.02
N ARG A 375 23.78 -11.38 -14.72
CA ARG A 375 22.57 -11.43 -13.89
C ARG A 375 21.65 -10.23 -14.05
N GLU A 376 22.21 -9.03 -14.16
CA GLU A 376 21.45 -7.77 -14.06
C GLU A 376 21.93 -6.82 -15.16
N PHE A 377 21.08 -6.60 -16.17
CA PHE A 377 21.39 -5.78 -17.33
C PHE A 377 20.78 -4.38 -17.21
N PRO A 378 21.58 -3.30 -17.27
CA PRO A 378 21.08 -1.94 -17.14
C PRO A 378 20.42 -1.47 -18.44
N ALA A 379 19.14 -1.12 -18.39
CA ALA A 379 18.43 -0.64 -19.58
C ALA A 379 17.58 0.61 -19.32
N SER A 380 17.55 1.48 -20.34
CA SER A 380 16.65 2.61 -20.44
C SER A 380 15.60 2.28 -21.48
N VAL A 381 14.33 2.25 -21.09
CA VAL A 381 13.21 1.84 -21.95
C VAL A 381 12.12 2.89 -21.99
N TRP A 382 11.42 2.95 -23.12
CA TRP A 382 10.22 3.75 -23.32
C TRP A 382 9.03 2.81 -23.29
N ALA A 383 8.26 2.83 -22.20
CA ALA A 383 7.19 1.85 -22.00
C ALA A 383 6.06 2.39 -21.13
N VAL A 384 4.86 1.82 -21.34
CA VAL A 384 3.70 2.05 -20.48
C VAL A 384 3.69 1.04 -19.34
N VAL A 385 3.52 1.51 -18.11
CA VAL A 385 3.27 0.63 -16.96
C VAL A 385 1.80 0.24 -16.95
N GLY A 386 1.49 -1.05 -16.89
CA GLY A 386 0.12 -1.56 -16.90
C GLY A 386 -0.03 -2.86 -16.09
N ARG A 387 -1.26 -3.38 -16.05
CA ARG A 387 -1.57 -4.70 -15.48
C ARG A 387 -2.02 -5.64 -16.60
N GLY A 388 -1.48 -6.86 -16.63
CA GLY A 388 -1.95 -7.91 -17.52
C GLY A 388 -3.26 -8.54 -17.04
N ALA A 389 -3.88 -9.39 -17.87
CA ALA A 389 -5.17 -10.04 -17.56
C ALA A 389 -5.18 -10.86 -16.27
N ALA A 390 -4.04 -11.48 -15.91
CA ALA A 390 -3.87 -12.21 -14.65
C ALA A 390 -3.59 -11.29 -13.43
N GLY A 391 -3.63 -9.97 -13.62
CA GLY A 391 -3.38 -8.97 -12.59
C GLY A 391 -1.89 -8.66 -12.34
N ALA A 392 -0.93 -9.32 -12.99
CA ALA A 392 0.50 -9.04 -12.80
C ALA A 392 0.91 -7.69 -13.45
N TRP A 393 1.87 -7.00 -12.85
CA TRP A 393 2.43 -5.76 -13.40
C TRP A 393 3.29 -6.04 -14.62
N GLN A 394 3.16 -5.21 -15.65
CA GLN A 394 3.85 -5.34 -16.93
C GLN A 394 4.31 -3.98 -17.48
N LEU A 395 5.35 -4.02 -18.30
CA LEU A 395 5.75 -2.91 -19.18
C LEU A 395 5.29 -3.21 -20.58
N HIS A 396 4.51 -2.32 -21.18
CA HIS A 396 4.01 -2.45 -22.53
C HIS A 396 4.77 -1.50 -23.46
N ASP A 397 5.18 -2.02 -24.60
CA ASP A 397 5.71 -1.25 -25.70
C ASP A 397 4.59 -0.37 -26.29
N PRO A 398 4.77 0.95 -26.38
CA PRO A 398 3.69 1.86 -26.76
C PRO A 398 3.19 1.68 -28.20
N GLU A 399 4.03 1.14 -29.09
CA GLU A 399 3.71 1.00 -30.52
C GLU A 399 3.11 -0.37 -30.82
N SER A 400 3.74 -1.43 -30.33
CA SER A 400 3.33 -2.81 -30.61
C SER A 400 2.31 -3.37 -29.61
N GLY A 401 2.18 -2.76 -28.42
CA GLY A 401 1.39 -3.29 -27.30
C GLY A 401 2.02 -4.50 -26.60
N ALA A 402 3.13 -5.02 -27.12
CA ALA A 402 3.83 -6.18 -26.59
C ALA A 402 4.44 -5.88 -25.21
N ALA A 403 4.52 -6.88 -24.33
CA ALA A 403 4.73 -6.65 -22.91
C ALA A 403 5.87 -7.48 -22.30
N LEU A 404 6.46 -6.93 -21.23
CA LEU A 404 7.43 -7.60 -20.36
C LEU A 404 6.92 -7.66 -18.92
N PRO A 405 7.20 -8.74 -18.18
CA PRO A 405 6.95 -8.80 -16.74
C PRO A 405 7.69 -7.67 -15.98
N LEU A 406 6.99 -7.02 -15.06
CA LEU A 406 7.52 -5.90 -14.29
C LEU A 406 7.65 -6.27 -12.81
N ARG A 407 8.87 -6.17 -12.28
CA ARG A 407 9.19 -6.39 -10.87
C ARG A 407 9.16 -5.08 -10.10
N LEU A 408 8.20 -4.94 -9.20
CA LEU A 408 8.05 -3.77 -8.34
C LEU A 408 8.32 -4.10 -6.87
N PRO A 409 8.81 -3.14 -6.05
CA PRO A 409 9.00 -3.36 -4.61
C PRO A 409 7.70 -3.63 -3.84
N SER A 410 6.56 -3.15 -4.35
CA SER A 410 5.22 -3.39 -3.81
C SER A 410 4.15 -3.06 -4.85
N GLU A 411 2.96 -3.67 -4.71
CA GLU A 411 1.76 -3.33 -5.49
C GLU A 411 1.46 -1.82 -5.45
N ARG A 412 1.60 -1.20 -4.28
CA ARG A 412 1.37 0.23 -4.09
C ARG A 412 2.26 1.08 -4.99
N ARG A 413 3.52 0.68 -5.22
CA ARG A 413 4.42 1.42 -6.12
C ARG A 413 3.94 1.37 -7.57
N GLY A 414 3.34 0.26 -8.01
CA GLY A 414 2.75 0.13 -9.34
C GLY A 414 1.60 1.10 -9.54
N TRP A 415 0.69 1.17 -8.56
CA TRP A 415 -0.41 2.13 -8.58
C TRP A 415 0.08 3.59 -8.58
N HIS A 416 1.15 3.92 -7.86
CA HIS A 416 1.74 5.26 -7.92
C HIS A 416 2.30 5.60 -9.30
N LEU A 417 2.99 4.65 -9.95
CA LEU A 417 3.48 4.85 -11.31
C LEU A 417 2.32 5.06 -12.28
N LEU A 418 1.28 4.24 -12.18
CA LEU A 418 0.09 4.30 -13.02
C LEU A 418 -0.69 5.61 -12.82
N ALA A 419 -0.86 6.06 -11.56
CA ALA A 419 -1.47 7.34 -11.25
C ALA A 419 -0.66 8.51 -11.82
N ARG A 420 0.67 8.49 -11.70
CA ARG A 420 1.53 9.56 -12.22
C ARG A 420 1.61 9.60 -13.74
N SER A 421 1.65 8.45 -14.41
CA SER A 421 1.66 8.41 -15.88
C SER A 421 0.28 8.63 -16.49
N GLY A 422 -0.79 8.20 -15.82
CA GLY A 422 -2.13 8.16 -16.42
C GLY A 422 -2.20 7.18 -17.60
N GLY A 423 -1.44 6.08 -17.54
CA GLY A 423 -1.36 5.11 -18.65
C GLY A 423 -0.59 5.62 -19.87
N GLN A 424 0.09 6.77 -19.76
CA GLN A 424 0.99 7.25 -20.80
C GLN A 424 2.37 6.57 -20.68
N PRO A 425 3.14 6.48 -21.79
CA PRO A 425 4.48 5.93 -21.73
C PRO A 425 5.42 6.77 -20.85
N LEU A 426 6.39 6.10 -20.24
CA LEU A 426 7.41 6.69 -19.38
C LEU A 426 8.81 6.34 -19.89
N ALA A 427 9.74 7.26 -19.68
CA ALA A 427 11.16 6.94 -19.77
C ALA A 427 11.56 6.27 -18.46
N LEU A 428 11.90 4.99 -18.53
CA LEU A 428 12.20 4.15 -17.38
C LEU A 428 13.66 3.73 -17.42
N PHE A 429 14.30 3.67 -16.26
CA PHE A 429 15.59 3.01 -16.11
C PHE A 429 15.49 1.90 -15.06
N GLY A 430 16.11 0.77 -15.36
CA GLY A 430 15.99 -0.41 -14.54
C GLY A 430 16.95 -1.53 -14.92
N GLU A 431 16.70 -2.68 -14.31
CA GLU A 431 17.51 -3.88 -14.46
C GLU A 431 16.66 -5.00 -15.06
N TRP A 432 17.16 -5.61 -16.13
CA TRP A 432 16.58 -6.82 -16.70
C TRP A 432 17.38 -8.03 -16.23
N ASP A 433 16.72 -9.01 -15.61
CA ASP A 433 17.36 -10.23 -15.11
C ASP A 433 17.19 -11.46 -16.03
N GLY A 434 16.70 -11.23 -17.25
CA GLY A 434 16.34 -12.28 -18.19
C GLY A 434 14.88 -12.76 -18.06
N ARG A 435 14.11 -12.27 -17.07
CA ARG A 435 12.70 -12.64 -16.87
C ARG A 435 11.80 -11.47 -16.53
N GLU A 436 12.24 -10.61 -15.61
CA GLU A 436 11.46 -9.47 -15.13
C GLU A 436 12.30 -8.19 -15.17
N PHE A 437 11.64 -7.07 -15.46
CA PHE A 437 12.27 -5.76 -15.42
C PHE A 437 12.05 -5.11 -14.06
N ARG A 438 13.12 -4.78 -13.33
CA ARG A 438 13.06 -3.99 -12.09
C ARG A 438 13.19 -2.50 -12.39
N VAL A 439 12.14 -1.71 -12.14
CA VAL A 439 12.25 -0.24 -12.21
C VAL A 439 13.09 0.30 -11.06
N LEU A 440 14.11 1.09 -11.38
CA LEU A 440 14.90 1.83 -10.40
C LEU A 440 14.56 3.33 -10.42
N SER A 441 14.26 3.88 -11.58
CA SER A 441 13.87 5.28 -11.74
C SER A 441 13.00 5.50 -12.98
N TYR A 442 12.32 6.64 -13.01
CA TYR A 442 11.44 7.02 -14.10
C TYR A 442 11.42 8.54 -14.26
N TRP A 443 11.09 8.99 -15.47
CA TRP A 443 10.89 10.38 -15.80
C TRP A 443 9.59 10.56 -16.60
N LEU A 444 8.86 11.62 -16.28
CA LEU A 444 7.71 12.06 -17.06
C LEU A 444 8.24 12.86 -18.25
N THR A 445 7.75 12.58 -19.46
CA THR A 445 8.00 13.43 -20.63
C THR A 445 7.23 14.72 -20.51
N THR A 446 7.92 15.85 -20.57
CA THR A 446 7.28 17.16 -20.75
C THR A 446 6.99 17.40 -22.23
N ALA A 447 5.99 18.24 -22.53
CA ALA A 447 5.60 18.57 -23.91
C ALA A 447 6.75 19.18 -24.74
N GLU A 448 7.77 19.75 -24.10
CA GLU A 448 8.97 20.31 -24.77
C GLU A 448 9.99 19.25 -25.18
N GLU A 449 10.02 18.07 -24.56
CA GLU A 449 10.95 16.97 -24.90
C GLU A 449 10.40 16.06 -26.02
N GLY A 450 9.12 16.19 -26.38
CA GLY A 450 8.44 15.35 -27.35
C GLY A 450 8.66 15.70 -28.83
N ALA A 451 9.39 16.78 -29.14
CA ALA A 451 9.46 17.29 -30.51
C ALA A 451 10.43 16.50 -31.42
N GLU A 452 11.49 15.89 -30.91
CA GLU A 452 12.41 15.08 -31.73
C GLU A 452 13.07 13.98 -30.88
N LEU A 453 12.62 12.73 -31.00
CA LEU A 453 13.36 11.56 -30.53
C LEU A 453 13.88 10.80 -31.76
N PRO A 454 15.16 10.96 -32.14
CA PRO A 454 15.77 10.10 -33.15
C PRO A 454 15.92 8.68 -32.59
N MET A 455 15.57 7.68 -33.40
CA MET A 455 16.04 6.30 -33.23
C MET A 455 17.58 6.29 -33.22
N ALA A 456 18.18 6.38 -32.04
CA ALA A 456 19.61 6.27 -31.88
C ALA A 456 20.03 4.80 -32.00
N PRO A 457 21.12 4.49 -32.71
CA PRO A 457 21.64 3.13 -32.81
C PRO A 457 22.10 2.59 -31.44
N ALA A 458 22.21 1.27 -31.35
CA ALA A 458 22.65 0.55 -30.15
C ALA A 458 23.92 1.19 -29.53
N PRO A 459 24.06 1.15 -28.18
CA PRO A 459 25.24 1.71 -27.56
C PRO A 459 26.41 0.81 -27.96
N ALA A 460 27.44 1.38 -28.58
CA ALA A 460 28.67 0.64 -28.77
C ALA A 460 29.22 0.29 -27.38
N VAL A 461 29.11 -0.98 -26.98
CA VAL A 461 30.00 -1.54 -25.98
C VAL A 461 31.37 -1.53 -26.64
N ALA A 462 32.09 -0.42 -26.47
CA ALA A 462 33.43 -0.22 -27.02
C ALA A 462 34.38 -1.26 -26.40
N GLY A 463 34.53 -2.35 -27.12
CA GLY A 463 35.60 -3.35 -27.03
C GLY A 463 36.09 -3.59 -28.46
N PRO A 464 37.33 -4.06 -28.64
CA PRO A 464 37.92 -4.21 -29.96
C PRO A 464 37.03 -5.10 -30.82
N THR A 465 36.59 -4.57 -31.96
CA THR A 465 35.92 -5.30 -33.03
C THR A 465 36.86 -6.44 -33.45
N PRO A 466 36.48 -7.72 -33.36
CA PRO A 466 37.22 -8.75 -34.06
C PRO A 466 37.14 -8.44 -35.55
N ALA A 467 38.28 -8.45 -36.24
CA ALA A 467 38.33 -8.25 -37.68
C ALA A 467 37.31 -9.16 -38.36
N ALA A 468 36.47 -8.56 -39.21
CA ALA A 468 35.45 -9.25 -40.00
C ALA A 468 36.12 -10.34 -40.85
N THR A 469 35.98 -11.58 -40.42
CA THR A 469 36.12 -12.74 -41.31
C THR A 469 34.75 -12.99 -41.91
N SER A 470 34.67 -13.02 -43.23
CA SER A 470 33.45 -13.22 -44.02
C SER A 470 32.73 -14.50 -43.57
N GLN A 471 31.67 -14.36 -42.76
CA GLN A 471 30.77 -15.46 -42.43
C GLN A 471 29.67 -15.55 -43.48
N VAL A 472 29.65 -16.70 -44.15
CA VAL A 472 28.53 -17.18 -44.96
C VAL A 472 27.26 -17.18 -44.09
N ALA A 473 26.15 -16.66 -44.63
CA ALA A 473 24.87 -16.64 -43.94
C ALA A 473 24.50 -18.06 -43.44
N PRO A 474 24.16 -18.26 -42.16
CA PRO A 474 23.73 -19.56 -41.67
C PRO A 474 22.41 -19.97 -42.36
N PRO A 475 22.22 -21.27 -42.66
CA PRO A 475 20.98 -21.76 -43.25
C PRO A 475 19.78 -21.47 -42.31
N PRO A 476 18.56 -21.35 -42.86
CA PRO A 476 17.37 -21.10 -42.06
C PRO A 476 17.19 -22.22 -41.02
N PRO A 477 16.74 -21.88 -39.80
CA PRO A 477 16.56 -22.87 -38.74
C PRO A 477 15.53 -23.93 -39.18
N PRO A 478 15.75 -25.22 -38.81
CA PRO A 478 14.75 -26.26 -39.02
C PRO A 478 13.42 -25.91 -38.31
N PRO A 479 12.28 -26.51 -38.74
CA PRO A 479 10.98 -26.29 -38.09
C PRO A 479 11.06 -26.55 -36.57
N PRO A 480 10.27 -25.84 -35.73
CA PRO A 480 10.47 -25.86 -34.30
C PRO A 480 10.37 -27.28 -33.77
N ALA A 481 11.50 -27.79 -33.28
CA ALA A 481 11.52 -28.97 -32.42
C ALA A 481 10.53 -28.71 -31.27
N THR A 482 9.74 -29.72 -30.92
CA THR A 482 8.90 -29.70 -29.71
C THR A 482 9.73 -29.16 -28.55
N ASN A 483 9.27 -28.09 -27.88
CA ASN A 483 10.00 -27.47 -26.76
C ASN A 483 10.46 -28.56 -25.78
N PRO A 484 11.77 -28.82 -25.62
CA PRO A 484 12.27 -29.94 -24.81
C PRO A 484 12.19 -29.67 -23.31
N TRP A 485 11.94 -28.42 -22.92
CA TRP A 485 11.92 -27.98 -21.53
C TRP A 485 10.94 -28.73 -20.61
N PRO A 486 9.66 -28.99 -21.00
CA PRO A 486 8.74 -29.74 -20.16
C PRO A 486 9.21 -31.17 -19.89
N ALA A 487 9.91 -31.81 -20.84
CA ALA A 487 10.49 -33.14 -20.65
C ALA A 487 11.63 -33.11 -19.63
N LEU A 488 12.57 -32.16 -19.77
CA LEU A 488 13.64 -31.95 -18.80
C LEU A 488 13.08 -31.66 -17.39
N LEU A 489 12.06 -30.82 -17.29
CA LEU A 489 11.43 -30.49 -16.01
C LEU A 489 10.76 -31.69 -15.36
N ARG A 490 10.06 -32.55 -16.12
CA ARG A 490 9.48 -33.80 -15.60
C ARG A 490 10.57 -34.72 -15.05
N VAL A 491 11.64 -34.94 -15.82
CA VAL A 491 12.77 -35.79 -15.40
C VAL A 491 13.44 -35.21 -14.16
N ALA A 492 13.65 -33.89 -14.09
CA ALA A 492 14.25 -33.23 -12.92
C ALA A 492 13.35 -33.31 -11.68
N LEU A 493 12.03 -33.16 -11.82
CA LEU A 493 11.08 -33.26 -10.69
C LEU A 493 11.08 -34.68 -10.09
N LEU A 494 11.03 -35.71 -10.92
CA LEU A 494 11.05 -37.12 -10.52
C LEU A 494 12.45 -37.61 -10.08
N GLY A 495 13.49 -37.01 -10.64
CA GLY A 495 14.88 -37.45 -10.52
C GLY A 495 15.28 -38.45 -11.61
N THR A 496 16.52 -38.36 -12.09
CA THR A 496 17.03 -39.21 -13.19
C THR A 496 17.04 -40.70 -12.85
N ARG A 497 17.07 -41.07 -11.55
CA ARG A 497 16.99 -42.46 -11.11
C ARG A 497 15.60 -43.06 -11.31
N GLN A 498 14.55 -42.26 -11.08
CA GLN A 498 13.16 -42.73 -11.07
C GLN A 498 12.46 -42.50 -12.41
N ALA A 499 12.89 -41.51 -13.20
CA ALA A 499 12.28 -41.18 -14.48
C ALA A 499 12.71 -42.17 -15.59
N PRO A 500 11.77 -42.93 -16.20
CA PRO A 500 12.09 -43.85 -17.30
C PRO A 500 12.26 -43.16 -18.68
N GLU A 501 11.82 -41.90 -18.80
CA GLU A 501 11.82 -41.10 -20.04
C GLU A 501 13.24 -40.72 -20.48
N ALA A 502 13.66 -41.04 -21.72
CA ALA A 502 14.96 -40.61 -22.23
C ALA A 502 15.07 -39.07 -22.27
N LEU A 503 16.27 -38.52 -22.04
CA LEU A 503 16.49 -37.09 -22.20
C LEU A 503 16.41 -36.72 -23.70
N PRO A 504 15.73 -35.60 -24.04
CA PRO A 504 15.64 -35.15 -25.42
C PRO A 504 17.03 -34.76 -25.95
N ASP A 505 17.32 -35.10 -27.20
CA ASP A 505 18.51 -34.62 -27.89
C ASP A 505 18.27 -33.20 -28.43
N LEU A 506 19.01 -32.23 -27.90
CA LEU A 506 18.81 -30.82 -28.22
C LEU A 506 19.36 -30.42 -29.59
N ASN A 507 20.33 -31.16 -30.16
CA ASN A 507 20.97 -30.85 -31.44
C ASN A 507 21.48 -29.38 -31.56
N LEU A 508 22.06 -28.82 -30.48
CA LEU A 508 22.46 -27.41 -30.40
C LEU A 508 23.93 -27.13 -30.78
N GLY A 509 24.66 -28.14 -31.25
CA GLY A 509 26.07 -28.03 -31.65
C GLY A 509 26.95 -29.15 -31.10
N GLU A 510 28.28 -29.04 -31.32
CA GLU A 510 29.27 -29.99 -30.82
C GLU A 510 29.60 -29.71 -29.35
N PHE A 511 28.91 -30.42 -28.44
CA PHE A 511 29.25 -30.44 -27.01
C PHE A 511 30.01 -31.73 -26.66
N PRO A 512 30.92 -31.70 -25.68
CA PRO A 512 31.50 -32.92 -25.13
C PRO A 512 30.38 -33.86 -24.65
N ALA A 513 30.46 -35.14 -25.00
CA ALA A 513 29.48 -36.12 -24.55
C ALA A 513 29.42 -36.15 -23.02
N ALA A 514 28.22 -36.00 -22.47
CA ALA A 514 28.00 -36.09 -21.03
C ALA A 514 28.28 -37.52 -20.54
N ALA A 515 29.04 -37.65 -19.45
CA ALA A 515 29.39 -38.97 -18.91
C ALA A 515 28.22 -39.60 -18.13
N THR A 516 27.30 -38.79 -17.61
CA THR A 516 26.09 -39.26 -16.92
C THR A 516 24.84 -38.53 -17.38
N ARG A 517 23.68 -39.14 -17.10
CA ARG A 517 22.36 -38.57 -17.40
C ARG A 517 22.11 -37.28 -16.62
N GLU A 518 22.61 -37.15 -15.39
CA GLU A 518 22.49 -35.93 -14.60
C GLU A 518 23.32 -34.78 -15.19
N GLN A 519 24.51 -35.08 -15.71
CA GLN A 519 25.35 -34.09 -16.40
C GLN A 519 24.67 -33.60 -17.68
N GLN A 520 24.10 -34.52 -18.47
CA GLN A 520 23.33 -34.16 -19.66
C GLN A 520 22.16 -33.25 -19.29
N LEU A 521 21.35 -33.64 -18.30
CA LEU A 521 20.20 -32.86 -17.84
C LEU A 521 20.58 -31.44 -17.39
N LEU A 522 21.66 -31.27 -16.61
CA LEU A 522 22.12 -29.96 -16.16
C LEU A 522 22.68 -29.11 -17.31
N SER A 523 23.47 -29.72 -18.20
CA SER A 523 24.03 -29.04 -19.38
C SER A 523 22.92 -28.55 -20.32
N ASP A 524 21.95 -29.41 -20.60
CA ASP A 524 20.79 -29.13 -21.44
C ASP A 524 19.91 -28.05 -20.82
N ALA A 525 19.61 -28.16 -19.52
CA ALA A 525 18.84 -27.16 -18.78
C ALA A 525 19.54 -25.79 -18.75
N GLY A 526 20.85 -25.75 -18.51
CA GLY A 526 21.62 -24.50 -18.50
C GLY A 526 21.68 -23.83 -19.86
N THR A 527 21.90 -24.62 -20.92
CA THR A 527 21.95 -24.12 -22.29
C THR A 527 20.59 -23.56 -22.72
N LEU A 528 19.51 -24.32 -22.48
CA LEU A 528 18.16 -23.85 -22.79
C LEU A 528 17.75 -22.66 -21.94
N ALA A 529 18.16 -22.57 -20.67
CA ALA A 529 17.88 -21.40 -19.83
C ALA A 529 18.54 -20.14 -20.38
N LEU A 530 19.80 -20.23 -20.85
CA LEU A 530 20.49 -19.12 -21.51
C LEU A 530 19.82 -18.76 -22.85
N MET A 531 19.39 -19.74 -23.64
CA MET A 531 18.64 -19.51 -24.87
C MET A 531 17.28 -18.85 -24.60
N GLN A 532 16.57 -19.25 -23.55
CA GLN A 532 15.30 -18.63 -23.13
C GLN A 532 15.51 -17.17 -22.69
N LYS A 533 16.62 -16.88 -22.02
CA LYS A 533 17.00 -15.51 -21.63
C LYS A 533 17.35 -14.64 -22.84
N ALA A 534 18.18 -15.15 -23.75
CA ALA A 534 18.58 -14.43 -24.97
C ALA A 534 17.44 -14.28 -25.97
N GLY A 535 16.60 -15.29 -26.11
CA GLY A 535 15.48 -15.36 -27.05
C GLY A 535 14.13 -15.05 -26.42
N PHE A 536 14.10 -14.30 -25.31
CA PHE A 536 12.86 -13.96 -24.61
C PHE A 536 11.88 -13.30 -25.58
N GLN A 537 10.66 -13.82 -25.65
CA GLN A 537 9.62 -13.28 -26.52
C GLN A 537 8.69 -12.37 -25.71
N LEU A 538 8.41 -11.19 -26.26
CA LEU A 538 7.46 -10.27 -25.64
C LEU A 538 6.07 -10.93 -25.55
N LEU A 539 5.39 -10.69 -24.43
CA LEU A 539 4.03 -11.18 -24.19
C LEU A 539 3.04 -10.37 -25.03
N ASN A 540 1.98 -10.98 -25.52
CA ASN A 540 0.91 -10.27 -26.22
C ASN A 540 -0.27 -10.05 -25.26
N ASN A 541 -0.35 -8.88 -24.65
CA ASN A 541 -1.43 -8.51 -23.73
C ASN A 541 -1.95 -7.11 -24.07
N ALA A 542 -3.26 -6.98 -24.21
CA ALA A 542 -3.90 -5.69 -24.42
C ALA A 542 -3.70 -4.79 -23.20
N LEU A 543 -3.37 -3.52 -23.46
CA LEU A 543 -3.30 -2.47 -22.46
C LEU A 543 -4.64 -1.70 -22.46
N PRO A 544 -5.19 -1.32 -21.29
CA PRO A 544 -6.29 -0.36 -21.24
C PRO A 544 -5.88 0.98 -21.88
N PRO A 545 -6.82 1.72 -22.48
CA PRO A 545 -6.53 3.05 -23.03
C PRO A 545 -6.00 3.98 -21.92
N ALA A 546 -5.15 4.93 -22.29
CA ALA A 546 -4.62 5.91 -21.35
C ALA A 546 -5.73 6.80 -20.76
N ALA A 547 -5.47 7.38 -19.59
CA ALA A 547 -6.37 8.31 -18.94
C ALA A 547 -6.66 9.51 -19.85
N PRO A 548 -7.93 9.94 -19.97
CA PRO A 548 -8.27 11.17 -20.67
C PRO A 548 -7.56 12.40 -20.06
N PRO A 549 -7.36 13.47 -20.85
CA PRO A 549 -6.84 14.73 -20.31
C PRO A 549 -7.79 15.31 -19.26
N GLU A 550 -7.23 16.01 -18.29
CA GLU A 550 -8.03 16.65 -17.24
C GLU A 550 -8.79 17.87 -17.79
N ALA A 551 -10.09 17.94 -17.49
CA ALA A 551 -10.92 19.08 -17.84
C ALA A 551 -10.85 20.21 -16.79
N GLN A 552 -10.46 19.88 -15.55
CA GLN A 552 -10.42 20.80 -14.42
C GLN A 552 -8.98 21.00 -13.93
N PRO A 553 -8.64 22.17 -13.38
CA PRO A 553 -7.31 22.43 -12.85
C PRO A 553 -7.03 21.60 -11.59
N LEU A 554 -5.79 21.11 -11.48
CA LEU A 554 -5.31 20.45 -10.26
C LEU A 554 -5.36 21.41 -9.07
N LEU A 555 -5.49 20.84 -7.87
CA LEU A 555 -5.26 21.53 -6.61
C LEU A 555 -3.85 22.17 -6.60
N GLY A 556 -3.78 23.45 -6.21
CA GLY A 556 -2.53 24.21 -6.18
C GLY A 556 -1.49 23.65 -5.19
N PRO A 557 -0.24 24.14 -5.21
CA PRO A 557 0.86 23.59 -4.40
C PRO A 557 0.59 23.64 -2.89
N THR A 558 -0.04 24.71 -2.39
CA THR A 558 -0.45 24.81 -0.98
C THR A 558 -1.49 23.76 -0.62
N GLY A 559 -2.53 23.61 -1.45
CA GLY A 559 -3.57 22.60 -1.24
C GLY A 559 -3.02 21.18 -1.35
N HIS A 560 -2.09 20.92 -2.26
CA HIS A 560 -1.36 19.66 -2.35
C HIS A 560 -0.63 19.35 -1.04
N ALA A 561 0.12 20.31 -0.50
CA ALA A 561 0.86 20.13 0.75
C ALA A 561 -0.09 19.85 1.94
N LEU A 562 -1.19 20.61 2.04
CA LEU A 562 -2.20 20.43 3.07
C LEU A 562 -2.93 19.09 2.94
N LEU A 563 -3.36 18.70 1.73
CA LEU A 563 -4.00 17.39 1.50
C LEU A 563 -3.08 16.24 1.93
N ARG A 564 -1.80 16.32 1.57
CA ARG A 564 -0.80 15.34 2.01
C ARG A 564 -0.61 15.36 3.54
N GLN A 565 -0.67 16.52 4.18
CA GLN A 565 -0.65 16.63 5.65
C GLN A 565 -1.88 15.96 6.28
N LEU A 566 -3.08 16.15 5.72
CA LEU A 566 -4.30 15.48 6.18
C LEU A 566 -4.20 13.94 6.06
N LEU A 567 -3.60 13.44 4.97
CA LEU A 567 -3.44 12.00 4.72
C LEU A 567 -2.39 11.35 5.63
N SER A 568 -1.29 12.06 5.88
CA SER A 568 -0.15 11.55 6.67
C SER A 568 -0.40 11.58 8.19
N ARG A 569 -1.27 12.45 8.69
CA ARG A 569 -1.54 12.59 10.13
C ARG A 569 -2.93 12.07 10.53
N PRO A 570 -3.02 10.95 11.28
CA PRO A 570 -4.30 10.36 11.64
C PRO A 570 -5.28 11.31 12.36
N HIS A 571 -4.79 12.21 13.21
CA HIS A 571 -5.64 13.15 13.95
C HIS A 571 -6.27 14.25 13.07
N TYR A 572 -5.71 14.55 11.88
CA TYR A 572 -6.28 15.53 10.94
C TYR A 572 -7.30 14.94 9.96
N ARG A 573 -7.41 13.61 9.89
CA ARG A 573 -8.38 12.92 9.02
C ARG A 573 -9.84 13.36 9.20
N PRO A 574 -10.31 13.81 10.37
CA PRO A 574 -11.67 14.32 10.50
C PRO A 574 -11.98 15.52 9.59
N LEU A 575 -10.96 16.27 9.12
CA LEU A 575 -11.14 17.37 8.16
C LEU A 575 -11.13 16.92 6.70
N LEU A 576 -10.64 15.72 6.41
CA LEU A 576 -10.39 15.27 5.04
C LEU A 576 -11.68 15.16 4.23
N SER A 577 -12.76 14.62 4.82
CA SER A 577 -14.04 14.48 4.14
C SER A 577 -14.61 15.83 3.68
N HIS A 578 -14.56 16.84 4.56
CA HIS A 578 -15.04 18.18 4.24
C HIS A 578 -14.13 18.84 3.19
N TYR A 579 -12.81 18.71 3.34
CA TYR A 579 -11.89 19.31 2.39
C TYR A 579 -12.01 18.71 0.97
N LEU A 580 -12.24 17.40 0.85
CA LEU A 580 -12.54 16.76 -0.44
C LEU A 580 -13.82 17.31 -1.09
N GLN A 581 -14.87 17.56 -0.31
CA GLN A 581 -16.08 18.22 -0.81
C GLN A 581 -15.78 19.65 -1.29
N GLN A 582 -14.98 20.40 -0.53
CA GLN A 582 -14.62 21.77 -0.91
C GLN A 582 -13.74 21.80 -2.18
N ILE A 583 -12.84 20.82 -2.37
CA ILE A 583 -12.08 20.64 -3.60
C ILE A 583 -13.04 20.55 -4.81
N ALA A 584 -14.05 19.69 -4.72
CA ALA A 584 -15.07 19.54 -5.78
C ALA A 584 -15.89 20.82 -5.99
N GLN A 585 -16.36 21.47 -4.91
CA GLN A 585 -17.14 22.71 -4.98
C GLN A 585 -16.38 23.86 -5.65
N HIS A 586 -15.06 23.92 -5.48
CA HIS A 586 -14.19 24.89 -6.11
C HIS A 586 -13.68 24.46 -7.49
N GLN A 587 -14.21 23.38 -8.08
CA GLN A 587 -13.83 22.84 -9.40
C GLN A 587 -12.32 22.57 -9.49
N ARG A 588 -11.74 22.09 -8.39
CA ARG A 588 -10.36 21.62 -8.32
C ARG A 588 -10.38 20.09 -8.28
N ILE A 589 -9.29 19.47 -8.74
CA ILE A 589 -9.14 18.01 -8.67
C ILE A 589 -7.87 17.60 -7.93
N ILE A 590 -7.93 16.40 -7.35
CA ILE A 590 -6.84 15.81 -6.57
C ILE A 590 -5.61 15.59 -7.46
N PRO A 591 -4.42 16.07 -7.04
CA PRO A 591 -3.20 15.86 -7.81
C PRO A 591 -2.88 14.37 -7.98
N PRO A 592 -2.39 13.93 -9.16
CA PRO A 592 -2.15 12.51 -9.45
C PRO A 592 -1.23 11.80 -8.43
N ALA A 593 -0.30 12.55 -7.84
CA ALA A 593 0.63 12.04 -6.83
C ALA A 593 -0.04 11.64 -5.50
N LEU A 594 -1.27 12.08 -5.23
CA LEU A 594 -2.02 11.81 -4.00
C LEU A 594 -3.26 10.93 -4.20
N LEU A 595 -3.60 10.57 -5.45
CA LEU A 595 -4.79 9.77 -5.76
C LEU A 595 -4.79 8.41 -5.03
N VAL A 596 -3.64 7.73 -5.03
CA VAL A 596 -3.50 6.40 -4.41
C VAL A 596 -3.71 6.49 -2.91
N GLU A 597 -3.17 7.50 -2.24
CA GLU A 597 -3.37 7.75 -0.81
C GLU A 597 -4.83 8.01 -0.46
N VAL A 598 -5.50 8.88 -1.23
CA VAL A 598 -6.91 9.23 -1.00
C VAL A 598 -7.80 8.01 -1.20
N LEU A 599 -7.68 7.32 -2.33
CA LEU A 599 -8.49 6.14 -2.65
C LEU A 599 -8.24 5.00 -1.65
N SER A 600 -6.98 4.76 -1.27
CA SER A 600 -6.65 3.72 -0.29
C SER A 600 -7.17 4.03 1.11
N TRP A 601 -7.33 5.31 1.47
CA TRP A 601 -7.92 5.69 2.75
C TRP A 601 -9.45 5.54 2.76
N LEU A 602 -10.09 5.84 1.63
CA LEU A 602 -11.55 5.82 1.49
C LEU A 602 -12.14 4.43 1.25
N LYS A 603 -11.35 3.44 0.82
CA LYS A 603 -11.85 2.11 0.41
C LYS A 603 -12.73 1.39 1.42
N ASP A 604 -12.48 1.59 2.71
CA ASP A 604 -13.21 0.90 3.78
C ASP A 604 -14.41 1.74 4.30
N GLN A 605 -14.81 2.80 3.59
CA GLN A 605 -15.79 3.79 4.05
C GLN A 605 -17.03 3.81 3.15
N THR A 606 -18.16 3.36 3.68
CA THR A 606 -19.44 3.26 2.94
C THR A 606 -20.03 4.61 2.51
N TRP A 607 -19.55 5.72 3.07
CA TRP A 607 -19.97 7.09 2.73
C TRP A 607 -18.99 7.81 1.78
N ALA A 608 -17.95 7.13 1.31
CA ALA A 608 -16.85 7.77 0.58
C ALA A 608 -17.23 8.31 -0.81
N ALA A 609 -18.10 7.61 -1.53
CA ALA A 609 -18.34 7.85 -2.96
C ALA A 609 -18.77 9.30 -3.28
N PRO A 610 -19.75 9.90 -2.56
CA PRO A 610 -20.20 11.27 -2.86
C PRO A 610 -19.13 12.35 -2.60
N LEU A 611 -18.06 12.05 -1.85
CA LEU A 611 -17.02 13.03 -1.54
C LEU A 611 -15.97 13.19 -2.64
N LEU A 612 -15.87 12.19 -3.51
CA LEU A 612 -14.92 12.18 -4.62
C LEU A 612 -15.54 12.68 -5.92
N GLU A 613 -16.88 12.77 -5.97
CA GLU A 613 -17.60 13.32 -7.10
C GLU A 613 -17.14 14.76 -7.36
N GLY A 614 -16.69 15.04 -8.59
CA GLY A 614 -16.09 16.31 -8.97
C GLY A 614 -14.61 16.50 -8.56
N ALA A 615 -14.16 15.97 -7.42
CA ALA A 615 -12.77 16.13 -6.95
C ALA A 615 -11.78 15.13 -7.55
N LEU A 616 -12.25 13.99 -8.06
CA LEU A 616 -11.39 12.88 -8.48
C LEU A 616 -10.70 13.10 -9.85
N GLY A 617 -11.33 13.87 -10.74
CA GLY A 617 -10.86 14.10 -12.11
C GLY A 617 -10.94 12.86 -13.02
N ALA A 618 -10.61 13.04 -14.30
CA ALA A 618 -10.69 11.97 -15.29
C ALA A 618 -9.67 10.86 -14.99
N ARG A 619 -8.47 11.24 -14.54
CA ARG A 619 -7.41 10.29 -14.19
C ARG A 619 -7.72 9.48 -12.95
N GLY A 620 -8.34 10.09 -11.94
CA GLY A 620 -8.72 9.35 -10.74
C GLY A 620 -9.86 8.36 -11.01
N GLN A 621 -10.84 8.72 -11.84
CA GLN A 621 -11.89 7.79 -12.29
C GLN A 621 -11.29 6.61 -13.09
N TRP A 622 -10.42 6.92 -14.05
CA TRP A 622 -9.71 5.92 -14.85
C TRP A 622 -8.84 4.98 -13.98
N LEU A 623 -8.18 5.52 -12.95
CA LEU A 623 -7.38 4.74 -12.02
C LEU A 623 -8.26 3.84 -11.13
N ALA A 624 -9.37 4.37 -10.62
CA ALA A 624 -10.33 3.64 -9.78
C ALA A 624 -10.95 2.45 -10.53
N ALA A 625 -11.28 2.62 -11.81
CA ALA A 625 -11.84 1.56 -12.66
C ALA A 625 -10.90 0.35 -12.86
N GLN A 626 -9.60 0.51 -12.62
CA GLN A 626 -8.62 -0.57 -12.77
C GLN A 626 -8.34 -1.35 -11.48
N ASN A 627 -8.74 -0.83 -10.32
CA ASN A 627 -8.50 -1.47 -9.02
C ASN A 627 -9.82 -1.82 -8.33
N PRO A 628 -10.14 -3.12 -8.13
CA PRO A 628 -11.37 -3.54 -7.44
C PRO A 628 -11.61 -2.86 -6.09
N ASP A 629 -10.55 -2.60 -5.32
CA ASP A 629 -10.63 -1.94 -4.00
C ASP A 629 -11.13 -0.48 -4.08
N TRP A 630 -11.11 0.14 -5.27
CA TRP A 630 -11.44 1.56 -5.46
C TRP A 630 -12.73 1.78 -6.25
N PHE A 631 -13.49 0.72 -6.51
CA PHE A 631 -14.69 0.78 -7.34
C PHE A 631 -15.78 1.71 -6.80
N PHE A 632 -15.84 1.90 -5.48
CA PHE A 632 -16.72 2.89 -4.85
C PHE A 632 -16.53 4.31 -5.41
N ALA A 633 -15.34 4.63 -5.95
CA ALA A 633 -15.00 5.95 -6.48
C ALA A 633 -15.32 6.10 -7.99
N VAL A 634 -15.71 5.02 -8.68
CA VAL A 634 -15.97 5.05 -10.11
C VAL A 634 -17.34 5.66 -10.37
N ASP A 635 -17.39 6.71 -11.20
CA ASP A 635 -18.65 7.26 -11.66
C ASP A 635 -19.33 6.28 -12.66
N THR A 636 -20.65 6.06 -12.59
CA THR A 636 -21.39 5.16 -13.50
C THR A 636 -21.48 5.76 -14.90
N ALA A 637 -21.43 7.09 -14.99
CA ALA A 637 -21.35 7.80 -16.24
C ALA A 637 -19.91 7.85 -16.79
N ALA A 638 -18.89 7.38 -16.04
CA ALA A 638 -17.52 7.38 -16.53
C ALA A 638 -17.39 6.43 -17.73
N GLN A 639 -16.58 6.83 -18.70
CA GLN A 639 -16.31 6.05 -19.92
C GLN A 639 -15.75 4.63 -19.64
N HIS A 640 -15.22 4.40 -18.45
CA HIS A 640 -14.63 3.12 -18.00
C HIS A 640 -15.42 2.50 -16.83
N ALA A 641 -16.68 2.90 -16.63
CA ALA A 641 -17.53 2.31 -15.60
C ALA A 641 -17.88 0.85 -15.93
N PRO A 642 -18.07 -0.01 -14.92
CA PRO A 642 -18.64 -1.35 -15.12
C PRO A 642 -20.01 -1.27 -15.81
N THR A 643 -20.24 -2.18 -16.73
CA THR A 643 -21.45 -2.32 -17.55
C THR A 643 -22.30 -3.50 -17.08
N GLU A 644 -23.52 -3.62 -17.62
CA GLU A 644 -24.38 -4.80 -17.37
C GLU A 644 -23.73 -6.12 -17.83
N ALA A 645 -22.84 -6.08 -18.83
CA ALA A 645 -22.07 -7.27 -19.23
C ALA A 645 -21.15 -7.76 -18.10
N ASP A 646 -20.60 -6.82 -17.32
CA ASP A 646 -19.71 -7.13 -16.20
C ASP A 646 -20.47 -7.77 -15.02
N TRP A 647 -21.76 -7.45 -14.83
CA TRP A 647 -22.61 -8.04 -13.77
C TRP A 647 -22.62 -9.58 -13.80
N HIS A 648 -22.57 -10.18 -14.99
CA HIS A 648 -22.61 -11.63 -15.15
C HIS A 648 -21.24 -12.31 -14.98
N THR A 649 -20.14 -11.56 -15.11
CA THR A 649 -18.78 -12.11 -15.08
C THR A 649 -17.98 -11.69 -13.85
N ASP A 650 -18.41 -10.65 -13.14
CA ASP A 650 -17.68 -10.09 -12.02
C ASP A 650 -17.87 -10.88 -10.71
N PRO A 651 -16.83 -10.92 -9.85
CA PRO A 651 -16.93 -11.44 -8.49
C PRO A 651 -18.00 -10.72 -7.64
N HIS A 652 -18.57 -11.43 -6.65
CA HIS A 652 -19.67 -10.92 -5.81
C HIS A 652 -19.48 -9.49 -5.24
N PRO A 653 -18.30 -9.07 -4.71
CA PRO A 653 -18.14 -7.71 -4.19
C PRO A 653 -18.31 -6.62 -5.25
N ARG A 654 -17.92 -6.89 -6.50
CA ARG A 654 -18.10 -5.95 -7.62
C ARG A 654 -19.56 -5.84 -8.02
N ARG A 655 -20.27 -6.97 -8.07
CA ARG A 655 -21.72 -7.02 -8.31
C ARG A 655 -22.50 -6.23 -7.25
N GLN A 656 -22.16 -6.41 -5.96
CA GLN A 656 -22.80 -5.67 -4.88
C GLN A 656 -22.62 -4.15 -5.03
N LEU A 657 -21.39 -3.66 -5.25
CA LEU A 657 -21.13 -2.23 -5.41
C LEU A 657 -21.85 -1.62 -6.63
N PHE A 658 -21.90 -2.36 -7.75
CA PHE A 658 -22.67 -1.96 -8.92
C PHE A 658 -24.16 -1.80 -8.58
N LEU A 659 -24.73 -2.77 -7.86
CA LEU A 659 -26.12 -2.74 -7.43
C LEU A 659 -26.40 -1.58 -6.46
N GLU A 660 -25.54 -1.34 -5.47
CA GLU A 660 -25.68 -0.22 -4.52
C GLU A 660 -25.78 1.12 -5.24
N LYS A 661 -25.00 1.30 -6.31
CA LYS A 661 -25.02 2.51 -7.10
C LYS A 661 -26.23 2.62 -8.02
N LEU A 662 -26.63 1.51 -8.63
CA LEU A 662 -27.83 1.46 -9.45
C LEU A 662 -29.08 1.74 -8.62
N LEU A 663 -29.14 1.26 -7.37
CA LEU A 663 -30.23 1.54 -6.44
C LEU A 663 -30.42 3.05 -6.18
N LEU A 664 -29.35 3.84 -6.18
CA LEU A 664 -29.40 5.29 -6.00
C LEU A 664 -29.80 6.06 -7.27
N THR A 665 -29.63 5.46 -8.45
CA THR A 665 -29.73 6.17 -9.75
C THR A 665 -30.90 5.68 -10.62
N ASP A 666 -31.13 4.36 -10.66
CA ASP A 666 -32.22 3.68 -11.38
C ASP A 666 -32.70 2.43 -10.59
N PRO A 667 -33.52 2.62 -9.55
CA PRO A 667 -33.98 1.51 -8.70
C PRO A 667 -34.86 0.49 -9.43
N ALA A 668 -35.53 0.88 -10.52
CA ALA A 668 -36.35 -0.03 -11.32
C ALA A 668 -35.45 -1.01 -12.09
N HIS A 669 -34.32 -0.54 -12.63
CA HIS A 669 -33.33 -1.42 -13.23
C HIS A 669 -32.70 -2.36 -12.19
N ALA A 670 -32.33 -1.85 -11.00
CA ALA A 670 -31.82 -2.70 -9.92
C ALA A 670 -32.81 -3.82 -9.53
N ALA A 671 -34.11 -3.53 -9.47
CA ALA A 671 -35.14 -4.53 -9.19
C ALA A 671 -35.17 -5.66 -10.24
N ARG A 672 -35.00 -5.34 -11.53
CA ARG A 672 -34.93 -6.34 -12.61
C ARG A 672 -33.69 -7.23 -12.51
N LEU A 673 -32.51 -6.64 -12.29
CA LEU A 673 -31.27 -7.42 -12.12
C LEU A 673 -31.33 -8.37 -10.92
N LEU A 674 -31.92 -7.91 -9.81
CA LEU A 674 -32.15 -8.75 -8.64
C LEU A 674 -33.16 -9.87 -8.91
N ALA A 675 -34.22 -9.60 -9.68
CA ALA A 675 -35.21 -10.61 -10.08
C ALA A 675 -34.57 -11.77 -10.85
N ASP A 676 -33.67 -11.44 -11.78
CA ASP A 676 -33.00 -12.43 -12.63
C ASP A 676 -31.91 -13.20 -11.89
N ALA A 677 -31.14 -12.52 -11.03
CA ALA A 677 -30.00 -13.12 -10.35
C ALA A 677 -30.37 -13.95 -9.11
N LEU A 678 -31.17 -13.40 -8.18
CA LEU A 678 -31.40 -14.00 -6.87
C LEU A 678 -31.84 -15.48 -6.92
N PRO A 679 -32.72 -15.93 -7.83
CA PRO A 679 -33.13 -17.34 -7.90
C PRO A 679 -32.00 -18.33 -8.21
N GLN A 680 -30.91 -17.87 -8.84
CA GLN A 680 -29.79 -18.69 -9.29
C GLN A 680 -28.62 -18.71 -8.29
N GLU A 681 -28.63 -17.80 -7.31
CA GLU A 681 -27.54 -17.61 -6.37
C GLU A 681 -27.64 -18.51 -5.13
N ALA A 682 -26.49 -18.82 -4.54
CA ALA A 682 -26.43 -19.44 -3.22
C ALA A 682 -26.96 -18.48 -2.13
N ALA A 683 -27.48 -19.03 -1.03
CA ALA A 683 -28.11 -18.24 0.04
C ALA A 683 -27.20 -17.13 0.62
N ALA A 684 -25.89 -17.38 0.76
CA ALA A 684 -24.95 -16.38 1.24
C ALA A 684 -24.86 -15.16 0.29
N THR A 685 -24.85 -15.40 -1.02
CA THR A 685 -24.85 -14.36 -2.04
C THR A 685 -26.20 -13.63 -2.11
N GLN A 686 -27.32 -14.35 -1.96
CA GLN A 686 -28.64 -13.73 -1.88
C GLN A 686 -28.71 -12.72 -0.74
N VAL A 687 -28.22 -13.07 0.46
CA VAL A 687 -28.15 -12.15 1.60
C VAL A 687 -27.29 -10.93 1.27
N ALA A 688 -26.07 -11.14 0.74
CA ALA A 688 -25.17 -10.04 0.40
C ALA A 688 -25.75 -9.06 -0.64
N LEU A 689 -26.46 -9.57 -1.67
CA LEU A 689 -27.13 -8.73 -2.67
C LEU A 689 -28.35 -8.00 -2.09
N LEU A 690 -29.09 -8.62 -1.17
CA LEU A 690 -30.23 -8.00 -0.49
C LEU A 690 -29.81 -6.98 0.58
N ASP A 691 -28.61 -7.13 1.15
CA ASP A 691 -28.00 -6.14 2.04
C ASP A 691 -27.68 -4.83 1.29
N ALA A 692 -27.45 -4.87 -0.02
CA ALA A 692 -27.25 -3.66 -0.83
C ALA A 692 -28.46 -2.69 -0.76
N LEU A 693 -29.67 -3.17 -0.44
CA LEU A 693 -30.85 -2.32 -0.24
C LEU A 693 -30.73 -1.40 0.98
N ASP A 694 -29.82 -1.69 1.93
CA ASP A 694 -29.54 -0.82 3.07
C ASP A 694 -28.86 0.51 2.65
N THR A 695 -28.37 0.63 1.41
CA THR A 695 -27.76 1.88 0.90
C THR A 695 -28.78 2.92 0.44
N LEU A 696 -30.04 2.52 0.24
CA LEU A 696 -31.08 3.45 -0.19
C LEU A 696 -31.34 4.50 0.89
N PRO A 697 -31.47 5.80 0.53
CA PRO A 697 -31.91 6.85 1.43
C PRO A 697 -33.41 6.64 1.71
N LEU A 698 -33.70 5.71 2.59
CA LEU A 698 -34.73 5.61 3.61
C LEU A 698 -36.05 6.42 3.51
N ALA A 699 -36.14 7.61 2.90
CA ALA A 699 -37.31 8.50 2.94
C ALA A 699 -38.56 8.03 2.14
N PRO A 700 -38.49 7.30 1.02
CA PRO A 700 -39.68 6.67 0.44
C PRO A 700 -39.73 5.14 0.68
N PRO A 701 -40.93 4.53 0.66
CA PRO A 701 -41.07 3.08 0.52
C PRO A 701 -40.36 2.59 -0.75
N LEU A 702 -39.92 1.33 -0.74
CA LEU A 702 -39.35 0.72 -1.95
C LEU A 702 -40.40 0.73 -3.07
N PRO A 703 -40.01 0.98 -4.34
CA PRO A 703 -40.93 0.90 -5.46
C PRO A 703 -41.68 -0.44 -5.50
N ALA A 704 -42.92 -0.42 -5.98
CA ALA A 704 -43.77 -1.62 -6.06
C ALA A 704 -43.12 -2.75 -6.90
N ASP A 705 -42.25 -2.41 -7.84
CA ASP A 705 -41.48 -3.33 -8.69
C ASP A 705 -40.58 -4.30 -7.92
N PHE A 706 -40.26 -4.02 -6.64
CA PHE A 706 -39.52 -4.94 -5.78
C PHE A 706 -40.38 -6.09 -5.22
N ALA A 707 -41.71 -5.95 -5.17
CA ALA A 707 -42.58 -6.98 -4.59
C ALA A 707 -42.52 -8.33 -5.33
N PRO A 708 -42.57 -8.39 -6.69
CA PRO A 708 -42.46 -9.64 -7.43
C PRO A 708 -41.12 -10.36 -7.20
N THR A 709 -40.04 -9.61 -7.00
CA THR A 709 -38.70 -10.13 -6.72
C THR A 709 -38.57 -10.68 -5.30
N LEU A 710 -39.06 -9.94 -4.30
CA LEU A 710 -38.89 -10.28 -2.89
C LEU A 710 -39.89 -11.34 -2.40
N ALA A 711 -41.16 -11.27 -2.81
CA ALA A 711 -42.20 -12.15 -2.27
C ALA A 711 -41.91 -13.67 -2.40
N PRO A 712 -41.34 -14.18 -3.52
CA PRO A 712 -40.97 -15.59 -3.64
C PRO A 712 -39.90 -16.04 -2.64
N LEU A 713 -38.98 -15.14 -2.24
CA LEU A 713 -37.86 -15.46 -1.35
C LEU A 713 -38.29 -15.72 0.11
N LEU A 714 -39.52 -15.35 0.48
CA LEU A 714 -40.13 -15.76 1.74
C LEU A 714 -40.28 -17.29 1.88
N ALA A 715 -40.26 -18.03 0.77
CA ALA A 715 -40.28 -19.49 0.75
C ALA A 715 -38.87 -20.12 0.84
N SER A 716 -37.81 -19.31 0.97
CA SER A 716 -36.43 -19.81 1.05
C SER A 716 -36.22 -20.74 2.24
N ARG A 717 -35.35 -21.75 2.08
CA ARG A 717 -34.94 -22.64 3.17
C ARG A 717 -34.00 -21.93 4.17
N SER A 718 -33.23 -20.94 3.73
CA SER A 718 -32.36 -20.15 4.62
C SER A 718 -33.19 -19.21 5.48
N LYS A 719 -32.90 -19.22 6.79
CA LYS A 719 -33.51 -18.31 7.77
C LYS A 719 -33.13 -16.87 7.46
N GLU A 720 -31.86 -16.63 7.17
CA GLU A 720 -31.29 -15.31 6.91
C GLU A 720 -31.96 -14.67 5.69
N VAL A 721 -32.12 -15.42 4.60
CA VAL A 721 -32.81 -14.96 3.38
C VAL A 721 -34.27 -14.59 3.67
N ARG A 722 -35.02 -15.40 4.45
CA ARG A 722 -36.41 -15.08 4.80
C ARG A 722 -36.51 -13.80 5.64
N GLN A 723 -35.63 -13.65 6.64
CA GLN A 723 -35.67 -12.50 7.55
C GLN A 723 -35.33 -11.18 6.84
N ILE A 724 -34.27 -11.16 6.02
CA ILE A 724 -33.91 -9.96 5.25
C ILE A 724 -34.98 -9.63 4.20
N THR A 725 -35.56 -10.65 3.57
CA THR A 725 -36.66 -10.48 2.61
C THR A 725 -37.90 -9.90 3.27
N ALA A 726 -38.33 -10.43 4.43
CA ALA A 726 -39.50 -9.94 5.14
C ALA A 726 -39.33 -8.48 5.58
N ARG A 727 -38.13 -8.12 6.05
CA ARG A 727 -37.73 -6.75 6.38
C ARG A 727 -37.93 -5.81 5.20
N TRP A 728 -37.40 -6.15 4.03
CA TRP A 728 -37.50 -5.30 2.83
C TRP A 728 -38.89 -5.30 2.21
N LEU A 729 -39.56 -6.46 2.15
CA LEU A 729 -40.91 -6.56 1.62
C LEU A 729 -41.90 -5.75 2.46
N ALA A 730 -41.70 -5.63 3.78
CA ALA A 730 -42.51 -4.76 4.63
C ALA A 730 -42.42 -3.27 4.24
N ARG A 731 -41.34 -2.86 3.57
CA ARG A 731 -41.12 -1.48 3.10
C ARG A 731 -41.57 -1.20 1.67
N VAL A 732 -41.95 -2.23 0.92
CA VAL A 732 -42.42 -2.05 -0.46
C VAL A 732 -43.76 -1.33 -0.46
N ALA A 733 -43.92 -0.36 -1.37
CA ALA A 733 -45.19 0.28 -1.64
C ALA A 733 -46.24 -0.80 -1.98
N ASP A 734 -47.41 -0.74 -1.33
CA ASP A 734 -48.46 -1.76 -1.43
C ASP A 734 -48.02 -3.19 -1.06
N SER A 735 -47.13 -3.30 -0.05
CA SER A 735 -46.61 -4.56 0.46
C SER A 735 -47.70 -5.64 0.67
N PRO A 736 -47.60 -6.82 0.03
CA PRO A 736 -48.53 -7.93 0.26
C PRO A 736 -48.35 -8.59 1.64
N LEU A 737 -47.25 -8.28 2.35
CA LEU A 737 -46.94 -8.85 3.66
C LEU A 737 -47.70 -8.13 4.79
N LEU A 738 -47.78 -6.80 4.73
CA LEU A 738 -48.32 -5.96 5.81
C LEU A 738 -49.78 -6.29 6.18
N PRO A 739 -50.73 -6.50 5.24
CA PRO A 739 -52.10 -6.88 5.59
C PRO A 739 -52.18 -8.19 6.38
N ARG A 740 -51.36 -9.18 6.01
CA ARG A 740 -51.31 -10.49 6.69
C ARG A 740 -50.77 -10.36 8.11
N LEU A 741 -49.68 -9.61 8.29
CA LEU A 741 -49.10 -9.35 9.60
C LEU A 741 -50.07 -8.57 10.49
N TRP A 742 -50.76 -7.57 9.94
CA TRP A 742 -51.72 -6.77 10.69
C TRP A 742 -52.91 -7.58 11.19
N ALA A 743 -53.51 -8.41 10.34
CA ALA A 743 -54.64 -9.27 10.72
C ALA A 743 -54.30 -10.20 11.89
N ARG A 744 -53.04 -10.61 12.03
CA ARG A 744 -52.55 -11.39 13.18
C ARG A 744 -52.25 -10.54 14.41
N ALA A 745 -51.71 -9.34 14.22
CA ALA A 745 -51.24 -8.48 15.30
C ALA A 745 -52.37 -7.72 16.00
N GLU A 746 -53.33 -7.18 15.24
CA GLU A 746 -54.39 -6.30 15.76
C GLU A 746 -55.18 -6.91 16.93
N PRO A 747 -55.59 -8.19 16.91
CA PRO A 747 -56.31 -8.80 18.05
C PRO A 747 -55.46 -8.94 19.32
N LEU A 748 -54.11 -8.92 19.19
CA LEU A 748 -53.20 -9.14 20.31
C LEU A 748 -53.01 -7.90 21.19
N LEU A 749 -53.20 -6.69 20.65
CA LEU A 749 -53.02 -5.43 21.38
C LEU A 749 -54.32 -4.61 21.34
N GLN A 750 -55.02 -4.55 22.47
CA GLN A 750 -56.30 -3.82 22.59
C GLN A 750 -56.26 -2.75 23.66
N VAL A 751 -56.74 -1.55 23.34
CA VAL A 751 -56.90 -0.46 24.32
C VAL A 751 -58.30 -0.53 24.93
N LYS A 752 -58.38 -0.80 26.24
CA LYS A 752 -59.64 -0.75 26.99
C LYS A 752 -59.78 0.63 27.65
N ARG A 753 -60.84 1.36 27.28
CA ARG A 753 -61.20 2.65 27.89
C ARG A 753 -62.27 2.42 28.96
N LYS A 754 -62.05 2.93 30.19
CA LYS A 754 -63.05 2.89 31.27
C LYS A 754 -63.80 4.22 31.33
N LEU A 755 -65.10 4.20 31.65
CA LEU A 755 -65.94 5.42 31.73
C LEU A 755 -65.43 6.48 32.73
N LEU A 756 -64.64 6.11 33.74
CA LEU A 756 -64.04 7.02 34.74
C LEU A 756 -62.57 6.66 35.06
N GLY A 757 -61.79 6.19 34.07
CA GLY A 757 -60.38 5.81 34.31
C GLY A 757 -59.48 5.93 33.09
N ARG A 758 -58.15 5.93 33.33
CA ARG A 758 -57.14 5.96 32.26
C ARG A 758 -57.28 4.74 31.34
N ALA A 759 -57.08 4.96 30.05
CA ALA A 759 -57.00 3.89 29.07
C ALA A 759 -55.88 2.89 29.45
N LYS A 760 -56.13 1.60 29.29
CA LYS A 760 -55.16 0.54 29.58
C LYS A 760 -54.94 -0.35 28.35
N LEU A 761 -53.69 -0.56 27.98
CA LEU A 761 -53.30 -1.52 26.95
C LEU A 761 -53.40 -2.94 27.52
N THR A 762 -54.15 -3.80 26.85
CA THR A 762 -54.28 -5.23 27.15
C THR A 762 -53.56 -6.02 26.06
N ILE A 763 -52.63 -6.88 26.47
CA ILE A 763 -51.83 -7.71 25.57
C ILE A 763 -52.25 -9.16 25.74
N THR A 764 -52.59 -9.81 24.63
CA THR A 764 -52.85 -11.25 24.55
C THR A 764 -51.71 -11.90 23.77
N LEU A 765 -51.09 -12.94 24.32
CA LEU A 765 -50.02 -13.65 23.63
C LEU A 765 -50.56 -14.59 22.54
N PRO A 766 -49.77 -14.88 21.49
CA PRO A 766 -50.11 -15.92 20.52
C PRO A 766 -50.40 -17.27 21.20
N THR A 767 -51.49 -17.93 20.82
CA THR A 767 -51.96 -19.16 21.48
C THR A 767 -51.20 -20.40 21.02
N ALA A 768 -50.83 -20.50 19.74
CA ALA A 768 -50.02 -21.58 19.15
C ALA A 768 -49.12 -21.11 17.98
N TRP A 769 -47.98 -21.78 17.78
CA TRP A 769 -47.09 -21.58 16.64
C TRP A 769 -47.73 -22.10 15.34
N ALA A 770 -47.61 -21.34 14.24
CA ALA A 770 -48.05 -21.77 12.91
C ALA A 770 -46.92 -21.58 11.90
N ALA A 771 -46.74 -22.55 10.99
CA ALA A 771 -45.68 -22.53 9.97
C ALA A 771 -45.70 -21.28 9.08
N GLU A 772 -46.87 -20.64 8.94
CA GLU A 772 -47.02 -19.38 8.22
C GLU A 772 -46.25 -18.20 8.84
N TRP A 773 -45.97 -18.22 10.15
CA TRP A 773 -45.16 -17.21 10.82
C TRP A 773 -43.71 -17.27 10.31
N GLN A 774 -43.17 -18.48 10.17
CA GLN A 774 -41.83 -18.69 9.62
C GLN A 774 -41.70 -18.24 8.17
N ARG A 775 -42.72 -18.52 7.35
CA ARG A 775 -42.80 -18.03 5.97
C ARG A 775 -42.78 -16.50 5.92
N ASP A 776 -43.45 -15.84 6.85
CA ASP A 776 -43.52 -14.38 6.92
C ASP A 776 -42.33 -13.73 7.67
N GLY A 777 -41.24 -14.49 7.86
CA GLY A 777 -39.97 -14.00 8.41
C GLY A 777 -39.89 -13.95 9.94
N ILE A 778 -40.87 -14.52 10.65
CA ILE A 778 -40.89 -14.57 12.12
C ILE A 778 -40.45 -15.96 12.58
N GLU A 779 -39.42 -16.02 13.43
CA GLU A 779 -38.87 -17.29 13.89
C GLU A 779 -39.44 -17.71 15.24
N GLN A 780 -39.61 -19.02 15.42
CA GLN A 780 -40.23 -19.58 16.63
C GLN A 780 -39.44 -19.21 17.87
N LYS A 781 -38.10 -19.29 17.79
CA LYS A 781 -37.17 -18.96 18.88
C LYS A 781 -36.27 -17.82 18.46
N THR A 782 -36.21 -16.80 19.29
CA THR A 782 -35.29 -15.66 19.14
C THR A 782 -34.77 -15.23 20.51
N ALA A 783 -33.54 -14.72 20.55
CA ALA A 783 -32.94 -14.11 21.73
C ALA A 783 -33.11 -12.58 21.74
N ASP A 784 -33.72 -12.00 20.70
CA ASP A 784 -33.82 -10.55 20.50
C ASP A 784 -34.72 -9.83 21.50
N TYR A 785 -35.60 -10.57 22.18
CA TYR A 785 -36.60 -10.02 23.11
C TYR A 785 -36.64 -10.82 24.41
N ALA A 786 -36.82 -10.13 25.52
CA ALA A 786 -37.04 -10.74 26.83
C ALA A 786 -38.46 -11.34 26.94
N GLY A 787 -38.67 -12.25 27.90
CA GLY A 787 -40.01 -12.79 28.21
C GLY A 787 -40.37 -14.12 27.55
N GLY A 788 -39.39 -14.84 26.99
CA GLY A 788 -39.57 -16.20 26.45
C GLY A 788 -40.13 -16.25 25.02
N GLU A 789 -40.46 -17.46 24.55
CA GLU A 789 -40.75 -17.76 23.14
C GLU A 789 -41.88 -16.90 22.55
N LYS A 790 -43.03 -16.83 23.24
CA LYS A 790 -44.22 -16.08 22.79
C LYS A 790 -44.00 -14.57 22.78
N ALA A 791 -43.20 -14.06 23.71
CA ALA A 791 -42.80 -12.66 23.75
C ALA A 791 -41.89 -12.31 22.56
N GLY A 792 -40.95 -13.20 22.23
CA GLY A 792 -40.09 -13.09 21.05
C GLY A 792 -40.86 -13.13 19.73
N GLN A 793 -41.92 -13.93 19.63
CA GLN A 793 -42.82 -13.94 18.47
C GLN A 793 -43.57 -12.61 18.32
N LEU A 794 -44.12 -12.09 19.43
CA LEU A 794 -44.79 -10.78 19.43
C LEU A 794 -43.82 -9.64 19.05
N GLY A 795 -42.61 -9.63 19.61
CA GLY A 795 -41.60 -8.62 19.30
C GLY A 795 -41.22 -8.58 17.83
N GLN A 796 -40.94 -9.74 17.22
CA GLN A 796 -40.63 -9.85 15.79
C GLN A 796 -41.79 -9.38 14.89
N LEU A 797 -43.02 -9.76 15.23
CA LEU A 797 -44.22 -9.33 14.50
C LEU A 797 -44.38 -7.81 14.52
N LEU A 798 -44.22 -7.20 15.70
CA LEU A 798 -44.35 -5.76 15.87
C LEU A 798 -43.23 -4.98 15.19
N ALA A 799 -42.01 -5.53 15.13
CA ALA A 799 -40.87 -4.90 14.47
C ALA A 799 -41.03 -4.77 12.94
N LEU A 800 -41.89 -5.59 12.32
CA LEU A 800 -42.18 -5.54 10.88
C LEU A 800 -43.36 -4.63 10.51
N LEU A 801 -44.18 -4.21 11.48
CA LEU A 801 -45.40 -3.43 11.23
C LEU A 801 -45.18 -1.92 11.41
N PRO A 802 -45.75 -1.05 10.56
CA PRO A 802 -45.67 0.40 10.75
C PRO A 802 -46.24 0.82 12.12
N PRO A 803 -45.44 1.47 13.00
CA PRO A 803 -45.88 1.72 14.36
C PRO A 803 -47.00 2.77 14.44
N GLY A 804 -47.02 3.78 13.57
CA GLY A 804 -48.10 4.76 13.45
C GLY A 804 -49.48 4.15 13.17
N ARG A 805 -49.53 2.93 12.61
CA ARG A 805 -50.79 2.19 12.42
C ARG A 805 -51.50 1.86 13.74
N TRP A 806 -50.74 1.64 14.82
CA TRP A 806 -51.31 1.42 16.16
C TRP A 806 -51.96 2.68 16.72
N ALA A 807 -51.28 3.83 16.57
CA ALA A 807 -51.81 5.13 17.00
C ALA A 807 -53.12 5.46 16.25
N ALA A 808 -53.14 5.22 14.93
CA ALA A 808 -54.34 5.37 14.11
C ALA A 808 -55.47 4.42 14.54
N ALA A 809 -55.19 3.13 14.72
CA ALA A 809 -56.18 2.13 15.12
C ALA A 809 -56.82 2.42 16.49
N TRP A 810 -56.06 3.02 17.41
CA TRP A 810 -56.57 3.39 18.74
C TRP A 810 -57.15 4.80 18.80
N GLY A 811 -57.01 5.59 17.73
CA GLY A 811 -57.43 7.00 17.69
C GLY A 811 -56.70 7.86 18.74
N VAL A 812 -55.39 7.65 18.89
CA VAL A 812 -54.52 8.38 19.83
C VAL A 812 -53.28 8.92 19.12
N ARG A 813 -52.54 9.83 19.77
CA ARG A 813 -51.24 10.29 19.25
C ARG A 813 -50.14 9.28 19.55
N ALA A 814 -49.03 9.32 18.79
CA ALA A 814 -47.88 8.45 19.02
C ALA A 814 -47.34 8.52 20.47
N THR A 815 -47.28 9.72 21.06
CA THR A 815 -46.87 9.91 22.46
C THR A 815 -47.78 9.21 23.46
N GLU A 816 -49.08 9.16 23.21
CA GLU A 816 -50.04 8.45 24.05
C GLU A 816 -49.95 6.93 23.84
N ALA A 817 -49.76 6.46 22.60
CA ALA A 817 -49.51 5.06 22.31
C ALA A 817 -48.24 4.53 23.03
N VAL A 818 -47.16 5.30 23.00
CA VAL A 818 -45.92 4.99 23.73
C VAL A 818 -46.14 4.98 25.23
N ALA A 819 -46.85 5.97 25.79
CA ALA A 819 -47.16 6.01 27.21
C ALA A 819 -48.01 4.80 27.66
N LEU A 820 -48.97 4.36 26.84
CA LEU A 820 -49.79 3.17 27.09
C LEU A 820 -48.95 1.88 27.11
N ALA A 821 -47.99 1.76 26.19
CA ALA A 821 -47.08 0.61 26.14
C ALA A 821 -46.10 0.62 27.32
N ALA A 822 -45.53 1.78 27.65
CA ALA A 822 -44.60 1.95 28.77
C ALA A 822 -45.26 1.67 30.13
N ALA A 823 -46.54 1.97 30.28
CA ALA A 823 -47.31 1.67 31.49
C ALA A 823 -47.79 0.21 31.60
N SER A 824 -47.45 -0.65 30.63
CA SER A 824 -47.82 -2.07 30.61
C SER A 824 -46.67 -2.95 31.11
N ASP A 825 -47.01 -4.15 31.60
CA ASP A 825 -46.01 -5.18 31.97
C ASP A 825 -45.20 -5.71 30.77
N TRP A 826 -45.53 -5.26 29.55
CA TRP A 826 -44.93 -5.68 28.29
C TRP A 826 -43.99 -4.63 27.67
N ALA A 827 -43.69 -3.53 28.39
CA ALA A 827 -42.84 -2.46 27.90
C ALA A 827 -41.48 -2.94 27.36
N VAL A 828 -40.85 -3.93 28.01
CA VAL A 828 -39.57 -4.52 27.62
C VAL A 828 -39.59 -5.24 26.26
N VAL A 829 -40.77 -5.57 25.73
CA VAL A 829 -40.96 -6.16 24.40
C VAL A 829 -41.46 -5.10 23.41
N LEU A 830 -42.47 -4.33 23.81
CA LEU A 830 -43.15 -3.37 22.92
C LEU A 830 -42.25 -2.21 22.50
N LEU A 831 -41.53 -1.59 23.44
CA LEU A 831 -40.72 -0.39 23.14
C LEU A 831 -39.54 -0.72 22.21
N PRO A 832 -38.73 -1.78 22.45
CA PRO A 832 -37.68 -2.16 21.51
C PRO A 832 -38.20 -2.59 20.14
N ALA A 833 -39.35 -3.27 20.08
CA ALA A 833 -39.96 -3.68 18.81
C ALA A 833 -40.43 -2.47 18.00
N TRP A 834 -41.08 -1.49 18.64
CA TRP A 834 -41.51 -0.27 17.97
C TRP A 834 -40.36 0.68 17.63
N LEU A 835 -39.25 0.68 18.37
CA LEU A 835 -38.03 1.38 17.95
C LEU A 835 -37.49 0.82 16.63
N ARG A 836 -37.41 -0.52 16.51
CA ARG A 836 -37.01 -1.19 15.25
C ARG A 836 -38.00 -0.87 14.12
N ALA A 837 -39.30 -0.91 14.41
CA ALA A 837 -40.35 -0.63 13.43
C ALA A 837 -40.33 0.82 12.94
N ALA A 838 -40.13 1.79 13.85
CA ALA A 838 -40.06 3.20 13.51
C ALA A 838 -38.85 3.50 12.62
N HIS A 839 -37.71 2.84 12.90
CA HIS A 839 -36.55 2.89 12.01
C HIS A 839 -36.85 2.26 10.64
N LEU A 840 -37.43 1.05 10.62
CA LEU A 840 -37.73 0.32 9.39
C LEU A 840 -38.70 1.09 8.47
N HIS A 841 -39.72 1.72 9.04
CA HIS A 841 -40.79 2.39 8.31
C HIS A 841 -40.62 3.90 8.17
N HIS A 842 -39.51 4.47 8.65
CA HIS A 842 -39.27 5.92 8.64
C HIS A 842 -40.36 6.76 9.31
N ASP A 843 -40.95 6.22 10.38
CA ASP A 843 -41.99 6.89 11.15
C ASP A 843 -41.34 7.86 12.16
N ALA A 844 -41.00 9.06 11.69
CA ALA A 844 -40.27 10.06 12.45
C ALA A 844 -41.03 10.53 13.71
N ASP A 845 -42.36 10.63 13.64
CA ASP A 845 -43.18 11.06 14.77
C ASP A 845 -43.25 10.00 15.87
N PHE A 846 -43.38 8.74 15.48
CA PHE A 846 -43.36 7.63 16.44
C PHE A 846 -41.96 7.41 17.03
N ALA A 847 -40.90 7.55 16.21
CA ALA A 847 -39.52 7.53 16.67
C ALA A 847 -39.25 8.63 17.70
N LEU A 848 -39.69 9.87 17.44
CA LEU A 848 -39.53 10.98 18.38
C LEU A 848 -40.24 10.70 19.71
N ALA A 849 -41.47 10.18 19.67
CA ALA A 849 -42.23 9.83 20.87
C ALA A 849 -41.51 8.78 21.74
N LEU A 850 -40.95 7.74 21.12
CA LEU A 850 -40.14 6.72 21.79
C LEU A 850 -38.86 7.31 22.39
N LEU A 851 -38.14 8.13 21.62
CA LEU A 851 -36.87 8.73 22.04
C LEU A 851 -37.05 9.75 23.17
N LEU A 852 -38.14 10.52 23.18
CA LEU A 852 -38.49 11.41 24.29
C LEU A 852 -38.87 10.61 25.56
N HIS A 853 -39.56 9.48 25.41
CA HIS A 853 -39.84 8.60 26.54
C HIS A 853 -38.55 8.05 27.15
N GLU A 854 -37.64 7.55 26.31
CA GLU A 854 -36.31 7.08 26.74
C GLU A 854 -35.52 8.21 27.43
N ALA A 855 -35.53 9.43 26.89
CA ALA A 855 -34.90 10.62 27.49
C ALA A 855 -35.44 10.98 28.89
N SER A 856 -36.69 10.63 29.19
CA SER A 856 -37.29 10.85 30.51
C SER A 856 -36.90 9.79 31.56
N GLN A 857 -36.22 8.71 31.17
CA GLN A 857 -35.79 7.66 32.08
C GLN A 857 -34.50 8.04 32.83
N PRO A 858 -34.32 7.62 34.09
CA PRO A 858 -33.17 7.99 34.92
C PRO A 858 -31.81 7.48 34.41
N SER A 859 -31.78 6.50 33.48
CA SER A 859 -30.56 6.03 32.84
C SER A 859 -30.78 5.59 31.39
N LEU A 860 -30.53 6.48 30.45
CA LEU A 860 -30.38 6.15 29.02
C LEU A 860 -29.07 5.36 28.81
N PRO A 861 -29.11 4.14 28.26
CA PRO A 861 -27.90 3.40 27.92
C PRO A 861 -27.12 4.17 26.83
N PRO A 862 -25.84 4.54 27.05
CA PRO A 862 -25.05 5.37 26.12
C PRO A 862 -24.83 4.75 24.73
N LYS A 863 -25.13 3.45 24.57
CA LYS A 863 -24.85 2.65 23.35
C LYS A 863 -26.07 1.85 22.87
N SER A 864 -27.28 2.29 23.20
CA SER A 864 -28.47 1.60 22.68
C SER A 864 -28.50 1.72 21.15
N ARG A 865 -28.17 0.62 20.46
CA ARG A 865 -28.19 0.52 18.99
C ARG A 865 -29.56 0.94 18.43
N LEU A 866 -30.65 0.60 19.14
CA LEU A 866 -32.01 0.94 18.74
C LEU A 866 -32.30 2.44 18.83
N VAL A 867 -31.80 3.12 19.87
CA VAL A 867 -31.91 4.59 20.00
C VAL A 867 -31.12 5.27 18.88
N VAL A 868 -29.91 4.76 18.59
CA VAL A 868 -29.10 5.25 17.47
C VAL A 868 -29.84 5.11 16.15
N GLU A 869 -30.38 3.92 15.85
CA GLU A 869 -31.09 3.62 14.61
C GLU A 869 -32.36 4.48 14.47
N ALA A 870 -33.19 4.55 15.51
CA ALA A 870 -34.40 5.38 15.51
C ALA A 870 -34.10 6.88 15.36
N SER A 871 -33.00 7.38 15.94
CA SER A 871 -32.63 8.80 15.78
C SER A 871 -32.32 9.18 14.33
N ARG A 872 -31.95 8.22 13.47
CA ARG A 872 -31.63 8.48 12.06
C ARG A 872 -32.83 8.87 11.20
N VAL A 873 -34.05 8.62 11.69
CA VAL A 873 -35.28 8.93 10.94
C VAL A 873 -35.86 10.30 11.31
N LEU A 874 -35.31 10.96 12.33
CA LEU A 874 -35.77 12.27 12.75
C LEU A 874 -35.35 13.36 11.76
N SER A 875 -36.22 14.34 11.55
CA SER A 875 -35.82 15.60 10.93
C SER A 875 -34.80 16.36 11.81
N PRO A 876 -34.07 17.35 11.26
CA PRO A 876 -33.17 18.19 12.05
C PRO A 876 -33.87 18.81 13.28
N ASP A 877 -35.07 19.37 13.12
CA ASP A 877 -35.81 20.01 14.22
C ASP A 877 -36.25 19.02 15.30
N GLN A 878 -36.72 17.83 14.89
CA GLN A 878 -37.07 16.75 15.82
C GLN A 878 -35.83 16.23 16.56
N THR A 879 -34.69 16.14 15.88
CA THR A 879 -33.41 15.76 16.49
C THR A 879 -33.00 16.76 17.57
N ILE A 880 -33.09 18.06 17.29
CA ILE A 880 -32.79 19.10 18.29
C ILE A 880 -33.75 19.03 19.48
N THR A 881 -35.04 18.81 19.22
CA THR A 881 -36.07 18.66 20.27
C THR A 881 -35.73 17.49 21.20
N TRP A 882 -35.40 16.33 20.64
CA TRP A 882 -34.99 15.16 21.42
C TRP A 882 -33.69 15.41 22.20
N LEU A 883 -32.67 15.96 21.56
CA LEU A 883 -31.38 16.21 22.21
C LEU A 883 -31.53 17.19 23.38
N LEU A 884 -32.30 18.28 23.23
CA LEU A 884 -32.55 19.22 24.32
C LEU A 884 -33.28 18.56 25.51
N ALA A 885 -34.18 17.61 25.25
CA ALA A 885 -34.84 16.84 26.31
C ALA A 885 -33.91 15.81 26.98
N ALA A 886 -32.96 15.25 26.22
CA ALA A 886 -31.97 14.27 26.72
C ALA A 886 -30.77 14.91 27.43
N LEU A 887 -30.54 16.21 27.25
CA LEU A 887 -29.44 16.93 27.91
C LEU A 887 -29.77 17.21 29.39
N PRO A 888 -28.77 17.10 30.30
CA PRO A 888 -28.93 17.55 31.68
C PRO A 888 -29.40 19.00 31.79
N ALA A 889 -30.28 19.26 32.75
CA ALA A 889 -30.85 20.59 32.97
C ALA A 889 -29.78 21.65 33.29
N SER A 890 -28.67 21.28 33.93
CA SER A 890 -27.55 22.18 34.21
C SER A 890 -26.24 21.42 34.44
N ALA A 891 -25.12 22.15 34.38
CA ALA A 891 -23.81 21.67 34.80
C ALA A 891 -23.76 21.23 36.28
N ALA A 892 -24.59 21.83 37.15
CA ALA A 892 -24.67 21.46 38.57
C ALA A 892 -25.32 20.10 38.78
N THR A 893 -26.10 19.63 37.81
CA THR A 893 -26.82 18.35 37.82
C THR A 893 -26.21 17.34 36.85
N LEU A 894 -24.90 17.43 36.57
CA LEU A 894 -24.23 16.54 35.63
C LEU A 894 -24.29 15.08 36.16
N PRO A 895 -24.94 14.16 35.45
CA PRO A 895 -25.05 12.77 35.89
C PRO A 895 -23.68 12.07 35.86
N ALA A 896 -23.55 10.99 36.64
CA ALA A 896 -22.34 10.17 36.63
C ALA A 896 -22.05 9.57 35.23
N SER A 897 -23.11 9.20 34.50
CA SER A 897 -23.04 8.82 33.09
C SER A 897 -22.95 10.05 32.19
N SER A 898 -22.06 10.03 31.18
CA SER A 898 -22.03 11.04 30.11
C SER A 898 -22.62 10.54 28.80
N ALA A 899 -23.65 9.70 28.86
CA ALA A 899 -24.42 9.28 27.68
C ALA A 899 -24.88 10.45 26.81
N TRP A 900 -25.22 11.58 27.43
CA TRP A 900 -25.62 12.82 26.75
C TRP A 900 -24.59 13.30 25.71
N ALA A 901 -23.28 13.13 25.96
CA ALA A 901 -22.22 13.55 25.06
C ALA A 901 -22.14 12.69 23.79
N HIS A 902 -22.57 11.42 23.85
CA HIS A 902 -22.61 10.51 22.71
C HIS A 902 -23.65 10.92 21.65
N TRP A 903 -24.72 11.58 22.10
CA TRP A 903 -25.85 11.94 21.24
C TRP A 903 -25.66 13.28 20.52
N LEU A 904 -24.93 14.22 21.11
CA LEU A 904 -24.72 15.57 20.57
C LEU A 904 -24.21 15.64 19.12
N PRO A 905 -23.29 14.76 18.65
CA PRO A 905 -22.89 14.74 17.24
C PRO A 905 -24.05 14.53 16.25
N ARG A 906 -25.20 13.98 16.69
CA ARG A 906 -26.39 13.76 15.84
C ARG A 906 -27.09 15.05 15.44
N ALA A 907 -26.88 16.16 16.15
CA ALA A 907 -27.48 17.44 15.81
C ALA A 907 -27.03 17.98 14.44
N GLY A 908 -25.96 17.42 13.86
CA GLY A 908 -25.27 18.04 12.74
C GLY A 908 -24.58 19.33 13.18
N GLN A 909 -24.09 20.10 12.22
CA GLN A 909 -23.44 21.39 12.44
C GLN A 909 -23.86 22.36 11.33
N PRO A 910 -23.92 23.68 11.61
CA PRO A 910 -23.66 24.33 12.90
C PRO A 910 -24.76 24.06 13.94
N TRP A 911 -24.39 23.95 15.22
CA TRP A 911 -25.37 23.80 16.30
C TRP A 911 -26.26 25.04 16.45
N PRO A 912 -27.59 24.88 16.58
CA PRO A 912 -28.49 25.98 16.95
C PRO A 912 -28.11 26.61 18.29
N ALA A 913 -28.41 27.90 18.46
CA ALA A 913 -28.03 28.66 19.64
C ALA A 913 -28.48 28.01 20.97
N ALA A 914 -29.72 27.51 21.02
CA ALA A 914 -30.27 26.85 22.21
C ALA A 914 -29.48 25.58 22.60
N LEU A 915 -29.08 24.77 21.61
CA LEU A 915 -28.27 23.58 21.85
C LEU A 915 -26.86 23.96 22.30
N ARG A 916 -26.24 24.94 21.64
CA ARG A 916 -24.90 25.46 21.97
C ARG A 916 -24.84 25.99 23.40
N GLN A 917 -25.82 26.79 23.81
CA GLN A 917 -25.94 27.35 25.17
C GLN A 917 -26.09 26.28 26.25
N ARG A 918 -26.75 25.15 25.94
CA ARG A 918 -26.91 24.03 26.89
C ARG A 918 -25.69 23.12 26.90
N ALA A 919 -25.13 22.78 25.75
CA ALA A 919 -24.10 21.75 25.59
C ALA A 919 -22.70 22.22 26.04
N LEU A 920 -22.30 23.45 25.72
CA LEU A 920 -20.94 23.93 26.02
C LEU A 920 -20.64 24.02 27.53
N PRO A 921 -21.54 24.51 28.40
CA PRO A 921 -21.32 24.48 29.85
C PRO A 921 -21.21 23.05 30.41
N LEU A 922 -21.94 22.09 29.84
CA LEU A 922 -21.87 20.67 30.24
C LEU A 922 -20.52 20.06 29.85
N LEU A 923 -20.01 20.36 28.65
CA LEU A 923 -18.67 19.96 28.23
C LEU A 923 -17.61 20.53 29.18
N ARG A 924 -17.67 21.82 29.50
CA ARG A 924 -16.75 22.45 30.47
C ARG A 924 -16.78 21.75 31.83
N ALA A 925 -17.98 21.45 32.34
CA ALA A 925 -18.12 20.76 33.61
C ALA A 925 -17.54 19.34 33.57
N ALA A 926 -17.76 18.61 32.47
CA ALA A 926 -17.22 17.26 32.28
C ALA A 926 -15.68 17.23 32.22
N LEU A 927 -15.06 18.23 31.58
CA LEU A 927 -13.59 18.35 31.49
C LEU A 927 -12.93 18.67 32.85
N ARG A 928 -13.69 19.23 33.80
CA ARG A 928 -13.24 19.55 35.17
C ARG A 928 -13.56 18.44 36.17
N GLN A 929 -14.26 17.39 35.74
CA GLN A 929 -14.76 16.38 36.65
C GLN A 929 -13.65 15.39 37.05
N PRO A 930 -13.33 15.26 38.35
CA PRO A 930 -12.23 14.42 38.80
C PRO A 930 -12.45 12.95 38.43
N PRO A 931 -11.36 12.17 38.31
CA PRO A 931 -11.45 10.74 38.04
C PRO A 931 -12.20 10.05 39.21
N SER A 932 -12.93 8.99 38.88
CA SER A 932 -13.72 8.22 39.84
C SER A 932 -13.56 6.75 39.57
N TRP A 933 -13.25 5.94 40.58
CA TRP A 933 -13.07 4.48 40.45
C TRP A 933 -14.35 3.70 40.07
N ALA A 934 -15.43 4.41 39.73
CA ALA A 934 -16.67 3.85 39.25
C ALA A 934 -16.50 3.25 37.83
N PRO A 935 -17.08 2.06 37.54
CA PRO A 935 -17.01 1.43 36.21
C PRO A 935 -17.45 2.34 35.05
N GLU A 936 -18.34 3.30 35.34
CA GLU A 936 -18.91 4.25 34.40
C GLU A 936 -17.91 5.33 33.94
N GLN A 937 -16.77 5.50 34.63
CA GLN A 937 -15.76 6.51 34.26
C GLN A 937 -15.23 6.29 32.84
N THR A 938 -14.92 5.04 32.47
CA THR A 938 -14.36 4.75 31.14
C THR A 938 -15.33 5.12 30.03
N GLU A 939 -16.62 4.84 30.22
CA GLU A 939 -17.65 5.19 29.25
C GLU A 939 -17.89 6.70 29.18
N ARG A 940 -17.85 7.37 30.34
CA ARG A 940 -17.94 8.83 30.44
C ARG A 940 -16.82 9.51 29.66
N ASP A 941 -15.57 9.14 29.93
CA ASP A 941 -14.41 9.76 29.31
C ASP A 941 -14.40 9.49 27.79
N ALA A 942 -14.81 8.30 27.35
CA ALA A 942 -14.97 7.99 25.93
C ALA A 942 -16.02 8.88 25.24
N ALA A 943 -17.16 9.15 25.89
CA ALA A 943 -18.20 10.00 25.34
C ALA A 943 -17.73 11.46 25.17
N VAL A 944 -16.99 11.99 26.16
CA VAL A 944 -16.40 13.34 26.09
C VAL A 944 -15.34 13.44 24.98
N ARG A 945 -14.45 12.44 24.86
CA ARG A 945 -13.44 12.41 23.78
C ARG A 945 -14.09 12.39 22.39
N ASN A 946 -15.13 11.57 22.21
CA ASN A 946 -15.87 11.51 20.95
C ASN A 946 -16.55 12.85 20.60
N LEU A 947 -17.07 13.56 21.61
CA LEU A 947 -17.65 14.88 21.41
C LEU A 947 -16.60 15.91 20.98
N LEU A 948 -15.43 15.94 21.63
CA LEU A 948 -14.31 16.81 21.25
C LEU A 948 -13.86 16.55 19.81
N LEU A 949 -13.69 15.28 19.43
CA LEU A 949 -13.35 14.89 18.05
C LEU A 949 -14.41 15.38 17.05
N SER A 950 -15.71 15.23 17.37
CA SER A 950 -16.79 15.73 16.52
C SER A 950 -16.80 17.25 16.38
N LEU A 951 -16.47 17.99 17.44
CA LEU A 951 -16.36 19.45 17.40
C LEU A 951 -15.15 19.89 16.55
N GLY A 952 -14.02 19.19 16.66
CA GLY A 952 -12.85 19.41 15.81
C GLY A 952 -13.12 19.17 14.32
N ALA A 953 -14.10 18.32 13.99
CA ALA A 953 -14.55 18.05 12.62
C ALA A 953 -15.68 18.96 12.12
N SER A 954 -16.33 19.75 12.99
CA SER A 954 -17.53 20.54 12.69
C SER A 954 -17.33 21.59 11.58
N PRO A 955 -18.00 21.60 10.42
CA PRO A 955 -17.78 22.60 9.36
C PRO A 955 -18.06 24.07 9.74
N ASP A 956 -18.59 24.37 10.94
CA ASP A 956 -18.88 25.73 11.41
C ASP A 956 -17.59 26.59 11.54
N PRO A 957 -17.41 27.63 10.71
CA PRO A 957 -16.23 28.51 10.75
C PRO A 957 -16.21 29.40 12.00
N GLU A 958 -17.36 29.63 12.63
CA GLU A 958 -17.50 30.49 13.80
C GLU A 958 -17.34 29.72 15.11
N LEU A 959 -17.16 28.40 15.10
CA LEU A 959 -17.13 27.58 16.32
C LEU A 959 -15.87 27.80 17.18
N LEU A 960 -14.74 28.17 16.58
CA LEU A 960 -13.46 28.27 17.28
C LEU A 960 -13.54 29.22 18.48
N LEU A 961 -14.04 30.43 18.26
CA LEU A 961 -14.10 31.48 19.29
C LEU A 961 -15.05 31.15 20.45
N PRO A 962 -16.33 30.78 20.23
CA PRO A 962 -17.24 30.38 21.31
C PRO A 962 -16.80 29.09 22.02
N LEU A 963 -16.19 28.13 21.32
CA LEU A 963 -15.66 26.92 21.95
C LEU A 963 -14.46 27.25 22.85
N THR A 964 -13.52 28.06 22.36
CA THR A 964 -12.35 28.50 23.16
C THR A 964 -12.81 29.26 24.40
N ALA A 965 -13.78 30.18 24.25
CA ALA A 965 -14.36 30.91 25.37
C ALA A 965 -15.06 29.98 26.38
N ALA A 966 -15.77 28.96 25.90
CA ALA A 966 -16.47 28.01 26.76
C ALA A 966 -15.53 27.08 27.53
N LEU A 967 -14.46 26.60 26.90
CA LEU A 967 -13.47 25.72 27.52
C LEU A 967 -12.73 26.41 28.68
N GLY A 968 -12.49 27.73 28.57
CA GLY A 968 -11.83 28.51 29.62
C GLY A 968 -10.33 28.22 29.74
N ASP A 969 -9.76 28.41 30.94
CA ASP A 969 -8.33 28.19 31.18
C ASP A 969 -7.95 26.70 31.12
N PRO A 970 -6.97 26.30 30.29
CA PRO A 970 -6.44 24.94 30.26
C PRO A 970 -5.96 24.41 31.62
N ALA A 971 -5.50 25.28 32.52
CA ALA A 971 -5.03 24.90 33.85
C ALA A 971 -6.15 24.33 34.75
N ASP A 972 -7.41 24.62 34.42
CA ASP A 972 -8.57 24.14 35.17
C ASP A 972 -9.04 22.74 34.71
N TRP A 973 -8.48 22.18 33.63
CA TRP A 973 -8.94 20.91 33.08
C TRP A 973 -8.23 19.72 33.72
N GLU A 974 -8.93 18.59 33.77
CA GLU A 974 -8.30 17.33 34.11
C GLU A 974 -7.23 16.96 33.06
N PRO A 975 -5.97 16.68 33.46
CA PRO A 975 -4.86 16.44 32.54
C PRO A 975 -5.14 15.34 31.50
N ARG A 976 -6.05 14.40 31.82
CA ARG A 976 -6.43 13.29 30.94
C ARG A 976 -7.13 13.68 29.64
N PHE A 977 -7.58 14.94 29.49
CA PHE A 977 -8.22 15.47 28.28
C PHE A 977 -7.41 16.56 27.57
N ALA A 978 -6.25 16.95 28.11
CA ALA A 978 -5.48 18.08 27.59
C ALA A 978 -5.09 17.90 26.12
N ASP A 979 -4.66 16.69 25.76
CA ASP A 979 -4.26 16.35 24.39
C ASP A 979 -5.44 16.43 23.40
N GLU A 980 -6.62 15.92 23.76
CA GLU A 980 -7.80 15.97 22.90
C GLU A 980 -8.32 17.40 22.70
N VAL A 981 -8.30 18.22 23.75
CA VAL A 981 -8.71 19.62 23.63
C VAL A 981 -7.74 20.39 22.75
N ALA A 982 -6.42 20.20 22.94
CA ALA A 982 -5.40 20.81 22.09
C ALA A 982 -5.59 20.41 20.61
N GLN A 983 -5.78 19.11 20.34
CA GLN A 983 -6.06 18.62 18.98
C GLN A 983 -7.34 19.23 18.40
N THR A 984 -8.40 19.36 19.20
CA THR A 984 -9.67 19.94 18.75
C THR A 984 -9.50 21.40 18.31
N LEU A 985 -8.77 22.20 19.09
CA LEU A 985 -8.49 23.60 18.76
C LEU A 985 -7.56 23.72 17.54
N GLU A 986 -6.57 22.84 17.43
CA GLU A 986 -5.67 22.78 16.28
C GLU A 986 -6.43 22.48 14.98
N LEU A 987 -7.36 21.52 14.99
CA LEU A 987 -8.21 21.19 13.84
C LEU A 987 -9.05 22.39 13.39
N LEU A 988 -9.64 23.11 14.34
CA LEU A 988 -10.43 24.31 14.08
C LEU A 988 -9.56 25.43 13.48
N ALA A 989 -8.32 25.61 13.97
CA ALA A 989 -7.38 26.61 13.50
C ALA A 989 -6.81 26.31 12.10
N LEU A 990 -6.77 25.04 11.67
CA LEU A 990 -6.27 24.65 10.34
C LEU A 990 -7.26 25.00 9.21
N ARG A 991 -8.56 25.12 9.50
CA ARG A 991 -9.58 25.26 8.45
C ARG A 991 -9.50 26.51 7.59
N PRO A 992 -9.22 27.71 8.13
CA PRO A 992 -9.03 28.88 7.29
C PRO A 992 -7.92 28.67 6.26
N GLN A 993 -6.88 27.91 6.61
CA GLN A 993 -5.80 27.57 5.68
C GLN A 993 -6.26 26.60 4.60
N LEU A 994 -7.08 25.61 4.95
CA LEU A 994 -7.70 24.69 3.97
C LEU A 994 -8.58 25.47 2.98
N ALA A 995 -9.48 26.33 3.47
CA ALA A 995 -10.33 27.15 2.60
C ALA A 995 -9.51 28.07 1.68
N ALA A 996 -8.50 28.75 2.22
CA ALA A 996 -7.62 29.64 1.44
C ALA A 996 -6.78 28.91 0.39
N SER A 997 -6.58 27.59 0.52
CA SER A 997 -5.78 26.81 -0.43
C SER A 997 -6.51 26.41 -1.71
N LEU A 998 -7.83 26.64 -1.77
CA LEU A 998 -8.71 26.26 -2.89
C LEU A 998 -8.87 27.36 -3.94
N THR A 999 -8.71 28.61 -3.51
CA THR A 999 -8.64 29.81 -4.37
C THR A 999 -7.25 29.93 -4.97
#